data_AF-A0A349VLB2-F1
#
_entry.id   AF-A0A349VLB2-F1
#
_cell.length_a   1.000
_cell.length_b   1.000
_cell.length_c   1.000
_cell.angle_alpha   90.00
_cell.angle_beta   90.00
_cell.angle_gamma   90.00
#
_symmetry.space_group_name_H-M   'P 1'
#
loop_
_entity.id
_entity.type
_entity.pdbx_description
1 polymer ?
#
loop_
_entity_poly.entity_id
_entity_poly.type
_entity_poly.pdbx_seq_one_letter_code
_entity_poly.pdbx_strand_id
1 'polypeptide(L)'
;MKSSRTEIWLKPMSIAVLCAVILAGGSRGRYFLQADREVDALLKEKSCDPRWEVPFDYNVRSDKRSRFFDPYNQIFPPMPPDDPTSHRYMHCVDGKHGFNRWHINGDRTTLDNPAWRSRLYEVVDLTESGAIQLNSESSMKLAYLNSINWWDQLQTLYLSALDVSTERFKFDVQFYGGNTTSYQNRGPLNQSGQITQWGTDTNLQARRYLATAGQLVVGLFNSVVWTFSGPNQYSNVSLVDFRFIQPLLQNSGRSVALEPLTIVERTLLANLRQLQFYRQGFYLQVVFGANQPQRLQRRGGFFGGTGFAGFSGTGVGGFGNIGGVFFGGQGNGLQTAGGGTGGAGFAGGGAAKLGGFVGILQTRQQIRNQEQNLAAQLRALAQLDANLEAGLVGVEQVDQLRQSVETSRATLLQAKTGLANQIETFKVNTLNIPSDTAMALDETFIKPFQFISPEMQALQNGIGDFLATYSFGAEEPLKEVDDPRQDSIEDDPNSLELVPPAIEKSPEEPLLLPAPVDQEGQGNTSEEAGEEAPSNVEKSVLQTQPDSKEELKETEQVLADADQALIKASLEKLDLLRDQVKLQAADVMSDLQRVDSEAAYRIGRMRPTEKETFAREMRLLNDDLERLLKQIDDNELEIERLGETLVPENLRETADAVVGLVSEIAAAVDEMSLIQARARVEAITIEPELIDPDIAFEISRANRLDWMNNRAALVDQWRLIQFNAMSLLAGLGLEIDGNLSTTGNNPARFRAPTGEMGGRLRFDAPLTRLIERNNFRQAILDYQQVRRQQIRYEDRIKLSIRQLLRQLELDERNLETQRRAVIIAIRRVDQTR
;
A
#
# COMPACT_ATOMS: atom_id res chain seq x y z
N MET A 1 -14.63 -35.92 -74.79
CA MET A 1 -15.76 -35.03 -74.42
C MET A 1 -15.30 -33.59 -74.59
N LYS A 2 -16.02 -32.77 -75.37
CA LYS A 2 -15.68 -31.36 -75.63
C LYS A 2 -15.91 -30.54 -74.34
N SER A 3 -14.87 -29.92 -73.79
CA SER A 3 -15.01 -28.95 -72.70
C SER A 3 -15.70 -27.69 -73.22
N SER A 4 -16.82 -27.29 -72.63
CA SER A 4 -17.48 -26.03 -72.95
C SER A 4 -16.60 -24.85 -72.54
N ARG A 5 -16.53 -23.83 -73.40
CA ARG A 5 -15.70 -22.61 -73.24
C ARG A 5 -16.04 -21.77 -71.99
N THR A 6 -17.07 -22.12 -71.23
CA THR A 6 -17.50 -21.41 -70.02
C THR A 6 -16.77 -21.86 -68.75
N GLU A 7 -16.17 -23.05 -68.70
CA GLU A 7 -15.41 -23.53 -67.52
C GLU A 7 -14.01 -22.90 -67.38
N ILE A 8 -13.49 -22.28 -68.45
CA ILE A 8 -12.12 -21.73 -68.49
C ILE A 8 -12.04 -20.35 -67.81
N TRP A 9 -13.15 -19.63 -67.66
CA TRP A 9 -13.19 -18.29 -67.05
C TRP A 9 -13.58 -18.28 -65.57
N LEU A 10 -14.33 -19.28 -65.09
CA LEU A 10 -14.77 -19.36 -63.68
C LEU A 10 -13.64 -19.78 -62.72
N LYS A 11 -12.71 -20.64 -63.16
CA LYS A 11 -11.56 -21.10 -62.35
C LYS A 11 -10.52 -20.01 -62.04
N PRO A 12 -10.09 -19.15 -62.99
CA PRO A 12 -9.19 -18.04 -62.66
C PRO A 12 -9.90 -16.96 -61.85
N MET A 13 -11.22 -16.79 -62.00
CA MET A 13 -11.98 -15.80 -61.21
C MET A 13 -12.16 -16.24 -59.75
N SER A 14 -12.39 -17.52 -59.48
CA SER A 14 -12.44 -18.04 -58.10
C SER A 14 -11.08 -18.01 -57.40
N ILE A 15 -9.97 -18.28 -58.13
CA ILE A 15 -8.60 -18.11 -57.60
C ILE A 15 -8.29 -16.63 -57.36
N ALA A 16 -8.68 -15.73 -58.28
CA ALA A 16 -8.50 -14.29 -58.11
C ALA A 16 -9.32 -13.73 -56.94
N VAL A 17 -10.55 -14.24 -56.71
CA VAL A 17 -11.39 -13.90 -55.55
C VAL A 17 -10.80 -14.48 -54.27
N LEU A 18 -10.27 -15.71 -54.28
CA LEU A 18 -9.58 -16.28 -53.13
C LEU A 18 -8.31 -15.48 -52.77
N CYS A 19 -7.49 -15.14 -53.77
CA CYS A 19 -6.31 -14.28 -53.58
C CYS A 19 -6.69 -12.85 -53.16
N ALA A 20 -7.78 -12.28 -53.68
CA ALA A 20 -8.29 -10.98 -53.26
C ALA A 20 -8.84 -11.02 -51.83
N VAL A 21 -9.47 -12.11 -51.39
CA VAL A 21 -9.93 -12.28 -49.99
C VAL A 21 -8.77 -12.52 -49.03
N ILE A 22 -7.71 -13.21 -49.47
CA ILE A 22 -6.46 -13.37 -48.71
C ILE A 22 -5.72 -12.03 -48.59
N LEU A 23 -5.69 -11.21 -49.64
CA LEU A 23 -5.10 -9.86 -49.63
C LEU A 23 -6.00 -8.80 -48.97
N ALA A 24 -7.31 -9.04 -48.90
CA ALA A 24 -8.30 -8.15 -48.27
C ALA A 24 -8.65 -8.53 -46.82
N GLY A 25 -7.89 -9.44 -46.19
CA GLY A 25 -7.89 -9.58 -44.74
C GLY A 25 -7.56 -8.23 -44.13
N GLY A 26 -8.56 -7.55 -43.57
CA GLY A 26 -8.45 -6.16 -43.13
C GLY A 26 -7.26 -5.97 -42.20
N SER A 27 -6.45 -4.94 -42.43
CA SER A 27 -5.34 -4.60 -41.54
C SER A 27 -5.87 -4.39 -40.11
N ARG A 28 -5.10 -4.78 -39.08
CA ARG A 28 -5.48 -4.61 -37.66
C ARG A 28 -5.97 -3.19 -37.34
N GLY A 29 -5.37 -2.18 -37.98
CA GLY A 29 -5.76 -0.78 -37.85
C GLY A 29 -7.17 -0.48 -38.39
N ARG A 30 -7.64 -1.16 -39.43
CA ARG A 30 -9.02 -1.02 -39.92
C ARG A 30 -10.02 -1.52 -38.87
N TYR A 31 -9.78 -2.69 -38.29
CA TYR A 31 -10.62 -3.25 -37.23
C TYR A 31 -10.63 -2.36 -35.98
N PHE A 32 -9.46 -1.82 -35.60
CA PHE A 32 -9.34 -0.84 -34.52
C PHE A 32 -10.21 0.41 -34.76
N LEU A 33 -10.06 1.06 -35.92
CA LEU A 33 -10.83 2.26 -36.26
C LEU A 33 -12.32 1.98 -36.44
N GLN A 34 -12.67 0.78 -36.91
CA GLN A 34 -14.06 0.38 -37.05
C GLN A 34 -14.75 0.25 -35.69
N ALA A 35 -14.08 -0.33 -34.69
CA ALA A 35 -14.60 -0.42 -33.32
C ALA A 35 -14.83 0.97 -32.72
N ASP A 36 -13.85 1.88 -32.84
CA ASP A 36 -13.96 3.25 -32.32
C ASP A 36 -15.13 4.00 -32.96
N ARG A 37 -15.29 3.95 -34.28
CA ARG A 37 -16.40 4.61 -34.99
C ARG A 37 -17.77 4.08 -34.56
N GLU A 38 -17.88 2.77 -34.33
CA GLU A 38 -19.13 2.14 -33.93
C GLU A 38 -19.52 2.53 -32.50
N VAL A 39 -18.54 2.55 -31.57
CA VAL A 39 -18.77 3.04 -30.22
C VAL A 39 -19.17 4.52 -30.22
N ASP A 40 -18.47 5.37 -30.96
CA ASP A 40 -18.82 6.79 -31.06
C ASP A 40 -20.23 7.00 -31.59
N ALA A 41 -20.66 6.21 -32.57
CA ALA A 41 -22.02 6.26 -33.10
C ALA A 41 -23.06 5.85 -32.05
N LEU A 42 -22.81 4.76 -31.30
CA LEU A 42 -23.70 4.29 -30.23
C LEU A 42 -23.80 5.27 -29.07
N LEU A 43 -22.69 5.88 -28.67
CA LEU A 43 -22.66 6.89 -27.62
C LEU A 43 -23.43 8.14 -28.04
N LYS A 44 -23.24 8.63 -29.28
CA LYS A 44 -24.00 9.76 -29.82
C LYS A 44 -25.49 9.46 -29.89
N GLU A 45 -25.87 8.26 -30.32
CA GLU A 45 -27.28 7.81 -30.37
C GLU A 45 -27.96 7.92 -29.00
N LYS A 46 -27.25 7.55 -27.91
CA LYS A 46 -27.81 7.56 -26.55
C LYS A 46 -27.64 8.91 -25.81
N SER A 47 -26.90 9.86 -26.39
CA SER A 47 -26.59 11.18 -25.81
C SER A 47 -27.58 12.28 -26.20
N CYS A 48 -28.84 11.95 -26.45
CA CYS A 48 -29.84 12.91 -26.97
C CYS A 48 -30.35 13.93 -25.93
N ASP A 49 -30.08 13.75 -24.64
CA ASP A 49 -30.48 14.68 -23.58
C ASP A 49 -29.22 15.38 -23.00
N PRO A 50 -29.20 16.73 -22.94
CA PRO A 50 -28.09 17.49 -22.37
C PRO A 50 -27.71 17.09 -20.93
N ARG A 51 -28.63 16.49 -20.16
CA ARG A 51 -28.39 16.07 -18.77
C ARG A 51 -27.39 14.92 -18.65
N TRP A 52 -27.27 14.07 -19.68
CA TRP A 52 -26.34 12.94 -19.69
C TRP A 52 -25.55 12.82 -20.98
N GLU A 53 -25.45 13.90 -21.72
CA GLU A 53 -24.62 13.97 -22.92
C GLU A 53 -23.18 13.58 -22.60
N VAL A 54 -22.59 12.75 -23.46
CA VAL A 54 -21.18 12.38 -23.36
C VAL A 54 -20.32 13.65 -23.45
N PRO A 55 -19.27 13.80 -22.61
CA PRO A 55 -18.36 14.94 -22.73
C PRO A 55 -17.88 15.11 -24.18
N PHE A 56 -17.84 16.36 -24.66
CA PHE A 56 -17.44 16.68 -26.04
C PHE A 56 -16.07 16.09 -26.42
N ASP A 57 -15.20 16.04 -25.43
CA ASP A 57 -13.82 15.60 -25.41
C ASP A 57 -13.67 14.13 -24.96
N TYR A 58 -14.76 13.34 -25.02
CA TYR A 58 -14.72 11.91 -24.72
C TYR A 58 -13.70 11.20 -25.62
N ASN A 59 -12.71 10.60 -24.96
CA ASN A 59 -11.72 9.75 -25.60
C ASN A 59 -11.29 8.67 -24.61
N VAL A 60 -11.08 7.47 -25.10
CA VAL A 60 -10.53 6.36 -24.29
C VAL A 60 -9.00 6.43 -24.22
N ARG A 61 -8.37 7.15 -25.16
CA ARG A 61 -6.94 7.43 -25.12
C ARG A 61 -6.70 8.59 -24.15
N SER A 62 -5.76 8.41 -23.24
CA SER A 62 -5.32 9.48 -22.34
C SER A 62 -4.80 10.69 -23.12
N ASP A 63 -4.94 11.88 -22.55
CA ASP A 63 -4.36 13.11 -23.10
C ASP A 63 -2.83 12.97 -23.22
N LYS A 64 -2.22 13.53 -24.27
CA LYS A 64 -0.76 13.56 -24.50
C LYS A 64 0.02 14.24 -23.37
N ARG A 65 -0.62 15.10 -22.59
CA ARG A 65 -0.05 15.77 -21.41
C ARG A 65 -0.06 14.88 -20.17
N SER A 66 -0.90 13.85 -20.16
CA SER A 66 -1.03 12.93 -19.03
C SER A 66 0.24 12.10 -18.84
N ARG A 67 0.53 11.78 -17.59
CA ARG A 67 1.56 10.81 -17.21
C ARG A 67 1.30 9.43 -17.80
N PHE A 68 0.02 9.06 -17.92
CA PHE A 68 -0.41 7.74 -18.37
C PHE A 68 -0.55 7.65 -19.89
N PHE A 69 -0.29 8.73 -20.62
CA PHE A 69 -0.25 8.69 -22.08
C PHE A 69 0.74 7.64 -22.57
N ASP A 70 0.35 6.85 -23.57
CA ASP A 70 1.26 5.94 -24.24
C ASP A 70 1.68 6.56 -25.59
N PRO A 71 2.95 6.96 -25.77
CA PRO A 71 3.41 7.49 -27.05
C PRO A 71 3.51 6.40 -28.13
N TYR A 72 3.57 5.12 -27.73
CA TYR A 72 3.70 3.99 -28.63
C TYR A 72 2.38 3.65 -29.34
N ASN A 73 2.49 2.86 -30.42
CA ASN A 73 1.34 2.41 -31.20
C ASN A 73 0.52 1.38 -30.40
N GLN A 74 -0.77 1.65 -30.15
CA GLN A 74 -1.67 0.74 -29.42
C GLN A 74 -1.96 -0.59 -30.16
N ILE A 75 -1.82 -0.61 -31.49
CA ILE A 75 -2.06 -1.80 -32.32
C ILE A 75 -0.84 -2.74 -32.29
N PHE A 76 0.36 -2.16 -32.17
CA PHE A 76 1.64 -2.85 -32.16
C PHE A 76 2.51 -2.29 -31.03
N PRO A 77 2.11 -2.50 -29.76
CA PRO A 77 2.88 -1.97 -28.64
C PRO A 77 4.20 -2.75 -28.46
N PRO A 78 5.29 -2.07 -28.08
CA PRO A 78 6.54 -2.74 -27.71
C PRO A 78 6.35 -3.58 -26.44
N MET A 79 7.22 -4.56 -26.26
CA MET A 79 7.17 -5.45 -25.09
C MET A 79 7.53 -4.68 -23.81
N PRO A 80 6.70 -4.75 -22.75
CA PRO A 80 7.00 -4.12 -21.46
C PRO A 80 8.13 -4.86 -20.71
N PRO A 81 8.74 -4.22 -19.71
CA PRO A 81 9.83 -4.82 -18.94
C PRO A 81 9.33 -6.03 -18.13
N ASP A 82 9.88 -7.22 -18.39
CA ASP A 82 9.48 -8.49 -17.74
C ASP A 82 10.38 -8.87 -16.54
N ASP A 83 9.94 -9.83 -15.73
CA ASP A 83 10.77 -10.54 -14.76
C ASP A 83 11.71 -11.54 -15.47
N PRO A 84 13.03 -11.56 -15.19
CA PRO A 84 13.98 -12.44 -15.90
C PRO A 84 13.66 -13.94 -15.84
N THR A 85 13.05 -14.41 -14.76
CA THR A 85 12.71 -15.83 -14.59
C THR A 85 11.46 -16.17 -15.41
N SER A 86 10.41 -15.37 -15.28
CA SER A 86 9.16 -15.50 -16.03
C SER A 86 9.37 -15.33 -17.54
N HIS A 87 10.30 -14.46 -17.92
CA HIS A 87 10.68 -14.22 -19.31
C HIS A 87 11.19 -15.48 -20.03
N ARG A 88 11.82 -16.41 -19.31
CA ARG A 88 12.27 -17.70 -19.89
C ARG A 88 11.08 -18.50 -20.42
N TYR A 89 9.94 -18.43 -19.75
CA TYR A 89 8.69 -19.07 -20.19
C TYR A 89 8.07 -18.41 -21.42
N MET A 90 8.55 -17.26 -21.89
CA MET A 90 8.13 -16.74 -23.19
C MET A 90 8.81 -17.45 -24.37
N HIS A 91 10.04 -17.91 -24.15
CA HIS A 91 10.89 -18.54 -25.16
C HIS A 91 10.86 -20.07 -25.09
N CYS A 92 10.60 -20.66 -23.92
CA CYS A 92 10.46 -22.10 -23.75
C CYS A 92 9.41 -22.43 -22.69
N VAL A 93 8.34 -23.12 -23.09
CA VAL A 93 7.28 -23.61 -22.19
C VAL A 93 7.22 -25.12 -22.29
N ASP A 94 7.37 -25.82 -21.16
CA ASP A 94 7.25 -27.28 -21.10
C ASP A 94 8.13 -27.99 -22.17
N GLY A 95 9.39 -27.54 -22.26
CA GLY A 95 10.38 -28.02 -23.24
C GLY A 95 10.12 -27.62 -24.70
N LYS A 96 9.07 -26.86 -24.99
CA LYS A 96 8.69 -26.43 -26.35
C LYS A 96 9.09 -24.99 -26.57
N HIS A 97 9.72 -24.72 -27.71
CA HIS A 97 10.04 -23.35 -28.12
C HIS A 97 8.79 -22.49 -28.25
N GLY A 98 8.83 -21.32 -27.63
CA GLY A 98 7.80 -20.30 -27.70
C GLY A 98 7.83 -19.54 -29.03
N PHE A 99 7.06 -18.47 -29.10
CA PHE A 99 6.97 -17.66 -30.31
C PHE A 99 8.21 -16.77 -30.50
N ASN A 100 9.02 -17.04 -31.52
CA ASN A 100 10.31 -16.36 -31.75
C ASN A 100 10.22 -14.85 -32.06
N ARG A 101 9.03 -14.29 -32.28
CA ARG A 101 8.84 -12.90 -32.72
C ARG A 101 8.15 -12.02 -31.67
N TRP A 102 8.28 -12.35 -30.38
CA TRP A 102 7.78 -11.48 -29.31
C TRP A 102 8.37 -10.06 -29.39
N HIS A 103 9.66 -9.92 -29.72
CA HIS A 103 10.38 -8.64 -29.76
C HIS A 103 10.24 -7.86 -31.09
N ILE A 104 9.36 -8.26 -32.02
CA ILE A 104 9.27 -7.64 -33.36
C ILE A 104 8.87 -6.16 -33.31
N ASN A 105 8.14 -5.75 -32.28
CA ASN A 105 7.69 -4.36 -32.09
C ASN A 105 8.66 -3.53 -31.22
N GLY A 106 9.83 -4.09 -30.89
CA GLY A 106 10.78 -3.51 -29.94
C GLY A 106 10.40 -3.74 -28.48
N ASP A 107 11.32 -3.34 -27.60
CA ASP A 107 11.18 -3.45 -26.14
C ASP A 107 11.19 -2.04 -25.54
N ARG A 108 10.42 -1.83 -24.46
CA ARG A 108 10.39 -0.56 -23.72
C ARG A 108 10.99 -0.72 -22.32
N THR A 109 11.71 0.31 -21.86
CA THR A 109 12.30 0.35 -20.51
C THR A 109 11.41 1.06 -19.50
N THR A 110 10.75 2.16 -19.91
CA THR A 110 9.88 2.96 -19.04
C THR A 110 8.41 2.77 -19.41
N LEU A 111 7.53 2.74 -18.39
CA LEU A 111 6.09 2.59 -18.58
C LEU A 111 5.36 3.92 -18.67
N ASP A 112 5.87 4.97 -18.04
CA ASP A 112 5.29 6.31 -18.03
C ASP A 112 5.64 7.12 -19.29
N ASN A 113 4.98 8.27 -19.45
CA ASN A 113 5.25 9.20 -20.54
C ASN A 113 6.47 10.08 -20.20
N PRO A 114 7.66 9.91 -20.79
CA PRO A 114 8.86 10.63 -20.35
C PRO A 114 8.72 12.17 -20.40
N ALA A 115 7.84 12.70 -21.25
CA ALA A 115 7.62 14.14 -21.39
C ALA A 115 6.56 14.72 -20.43
N TRP A 116 5.87 13.91 -19.61
CA TRP A 116 4.72 14.38 -18.81
C TRP A 116 5.11 15.50 -17.84
N ARG A 117 6.24 15.37 -17.13
CA ARG A 117 6.74 16.38 -16.18
C ARG A 117 7.00 17.71 -16.87
N SER A 118 7.66 17.66 -18.03
CA SER A 118 7.96 18.85 -18.83
C SER A 118 6.71 19.55 -19.35
N ARG A 119 5.54 18.89 -19.43
CA ARG A 119 4.30 19.47 -19.96
C ARG A 119 3.31 19.91 -18.89
N LEU A 120 3.67 19.81 -17.61
CA LEU A 120 2.78 20.19 -16.51
C LEU A 120 2.41 21.68 -16.55
N TYR A 121 3.34 22.54 -16.98
CA TYR A 121 3.12 23.98 -17.13
C TYR A 121 2.00 24.32 -18.13
N GLU A 122 1.66 23.40 -19.05
CA GLU A 122 0.56 23.61 -20.00
C GLU A 122 -0.83 23.45 -19.35
N VAL A 123 -0.89 22.91 -18.13
CA VAL A 123 -2.12 22.55 -17.42
C VAL A 123 -2.28 23.31 -16.11
N VAL A 124 -1.19 23.52 -15.37
CA VAL A 124 -1.18 24.16 -14.04
C VAL A 124 -0.08 25.20 -13.94
N ASP A 125 -0.36 26.25 -13.19
CA ASP A 125 0.61 27.29 -12.85
C ASP A 125 1.70 26.75 -11.91
N LEU A 126 2.95 27.02 -12.25
CA LEU A 126 4.11 26.69 -11.44
C LEU A 126 4.56 27.92 -10.65
N THR A 127 5.07 27.72 -9.44
CA THR A 127 5.73 28.76 -8.67
C THR A 127 7.08 29.13 -9.30
N GLU A 128 7.68 30.25 -8.87
CA GLU A 128 9.01 30.66 -9.33
C GLU A 128 10.09 29.59 -9.07
N SER A 129 9.91 28.78 -8.02
CA SER A 129 10.74 27.61 -7.69
C SER A 129 10.48 26.36 -8.53
N GLY A 130 9.51 26.39 -9.45
CA GLY A 130 9.13 25.24 -10.28
C GLY A 130 8.21 24.22 -9.60
N ALA A 131 7.71 24.49 -8.39
CA ALA A 131 6.74 23.64 -7.72
C ALA A 131 5.32 23.89 -8.25
N ILE A 132 4.47 22.87 -8.22
CA ILE A 132 3.08 23.01 -8.67
C ILE A 132 2.28 23.79 -7.64
N GLN A 133 1.63 24.89 -8.04
CA GLN A 133 0.71 25.61 -7.16
C GLN A 133 -0.61 24.85 -7.02
N LEU A 134 -0.83 24.26 -5.85
CA LEU A 134 -1.98 23.43 -5.55
C LEU A 134 -3.12 24.28 -4.99
N ASN A 135 -4.14 24.52 -5.81
CA ASN A 135 -5.42 25.10 -5.45
C ASN A 135 -6.55 24.12 -5.83
N SER A 136 -7.81 24.46 -5.55
CA SER A 136 -8.95 23.57 -5.87
C SER A 136 -9.09 23.31 -7.37
N GLU A 137 -8.82 24.33 -8.21
CA GLU A 137 -8.91 24.24 -9.67
C GLU A 137 -7.79 23.37 -10.25
N SER A 138 -6.54 23.61 -9.85
CA SER A 138 -5.37 22.86 -10.29
C SER A 138 -5.41 21.42 -9.80
N SER A 139 -5.89 21.19 -8.56
CA SER A 139 -6.19 19.85 -8.06
C SER A 139 -7.16 19.13 -8.99
N MET A 140 -8.22 19.80 -9.44
CA MET A 140 -9.20 19.20 -10.34
C MET A 140 -8.65 18.97 -11.76
N LYS A 141 -7.90 19.92 -12.31
CA LYS A 141 -7.24 19.77 -13.63
C LYS A 141 -6.28 18.59 -13.64
N LEU A 142 -5.43 18.47 -12.61
CA LEU A 142 -4.51 17.34 -12.44
C LEU A 142 -5.26 16.02 -12.24
N ALA A 143 -6.32 16.04 -11.43
CA ALA A 143 -7.14 14.87 -11.19
C ALA A 143 -7.81 14.39 -12.49
N TYR A 144 -8.41 15.25 -13.32
CA TYR A 144 -8.95 14.83 -14.62
C TYR A 144 -7.87 14.31 -15.58
N LEU A 145 -6.68 14.92 -15.57
CA LEU A 145 -5.58 14.54 -16.44
C LEU A 145 -5.01 13.15 -16.09
N ASN A 146 -4.81 12.87 -14.80
CA ASN A 146 -4.03 11.73 -14.33
C ASN A 146 -4.83 10.68 -13.54
N SER A 147 -6.03 10.99 -13.03
CA SER A 147 -6.78 10.03 -12.19
C SER A 147 -7.14 8.76 -12.95
N ILE A 148 -6.58 7.64 -12.51
CA ILE A 148 -6.85 6.33 -13.09
C ILE A 148 -8.32 5.95 -12.92
N ASN A 149 -8.93 6.32 -11.78
CA ASN A 149 -10.33 5.99 -11.49
C ASN A 149 -11.28 6.65 -12.50
N TRP A 150 -10.99 7.89 -12.91
CA TRP A 150 -11.72 8.61 -13.95
C TRP A 150 -11.57 7.93 -15.31
N TRP A 151 -10.33 7.63 -15.72
CA TRP A 151 -10.06 6.92 -16.98
C TRP A 151 -10.76 5.55 -17.05
N ASP A 152 -10.80 4.82 -15.94
CA ASP A 152 -11.52 3.54 -15.86
C ASP A 152 -13.02 3.69 -16.07
N GLN A 153 -13.64 4.83 -15.68
CA GLN A 153 -15.05 5.07 -15.97
C GLN A 153 -15.28 5.28 -17.47
N LEU A 154 -14.43 6.07 -18.13
CA LEU A 154 -14.52 6.31 -19.57
C LEU A 154 -14.33 5.01 -20.37
N GLN A 155 -13.39 4.17 -19.95
CA GLN A 155 -13.15 2.86 -20.53
C GLN A 155 -14.32 1.89 -20.27
N THR A 156 -14.90 1.90 -19.07
CA THR A 156 -16.07 1.08 -18.75
C THR A 156 -17.26 1.47 -19.64
N LEU A 157 -17.46 2.76 -19.88
CA LEU A 157 -18.47 3.26 -20.82
C LEU A 157 -18.21 2.76 -22.25
N TYR A 158 -16.96 2.79 -22.71
CA TYR A 158 -16.57 2.27 -24.02
C TYR A 158 -16.89 0.78 -24.16
N LEU A 159 -16.49 -0.03 -23.17
CA LEU A 159 -16.74 -1.47 -23.16
C LEU A 159 -18.23 -1.79 -23.12
N SER A 160 -19.02 -1.02 -22.36
CA SER A 160 -20.48 -1.13 -22.35
C SER A 160 -21.09 -0.83 -23.73
N ALA A 161 -20.52 0.08 -24.50
CA ALA A 161 -20.96 0.34 -25.88
C ALA A 161 -20.54 -0.80 -26.83
N LEU A 162 -19.35 -1.39 -26.65
CA LEU A 162 -18.97 -2.59 -27.39
C LEU A 162 -19.94 -3.76 -27.11
N ASP A 163 -20.41 -3.95 -25.89
CA ASP A 163 -21.40 -4.99 -25.59
C ASP A 163 -22.70 -4.78 -26.40
N VAL A 164 -23.19 -3.54 -26.48
CA VAL A 164 -24.35 -3.19 -27.33
C VAL A 164 -24.07 -3.53 -28.80
N SER A 165 -22.87 -3.20 -29.30
CA SER A 165 -22.49 -3.55 -30.68
C SER A 165 -22.55 -5.06 -30.93
N THR A 166 -22.10 -5.89 -29.96
CA THR A 166 -22.13 -7.35 -30.11
C THR A 166 -23.55 -7.91 -30.13
N GLU A 167 -24.45 -7.40 -29.29
CA GLU A 167 -25.83 -7.87 -29.26
C GLU A 167 -26.62 -7.41 -30.50
N ARG A 168 -26.41 -6.18 -30.97
CA ARG A 168 -27.00 -5.71 -32.24
C ARG A 168 -26.54 -6.56 -33.42
N PHE A 169 -25.25 -6.88 -33.46
CA PHE A 169 -24.64 -7.67 -34.53
C PHE A 169 -25.24 -9.08 -34.69
N LYS A 170 -25.85 -9.66 -33.64
CA LYS A 170 -26.57 -10.95 -33.76
C LYS A 170 -27.80 -10.85 -34.68
N PHE A 171 -28.45 -9.69 -34.74
CA PHE A 171 -29.65 -9.46 -35.55
C PHE A 171 -29.36 -9.03 -36.99
N ASP A 172 -28.10 -8.70 -37.27
CA ASP A 172 -27.61 -8.39 -38.61
C ASP A 172 -27.38 -9.65 -39.44
N VAL A 173 -27.23 -9.47 -40.75
CA VAL A 173 -26.87 -10.57 -41.66
C VAL A 173 -25.36 -10.81 -41.58
N GLN A 174 -24.98 -11.99 -41.17
CA GLN A 174 -23.59 -12.42 -40.99
C GLN A 174 -23.18 -13.33 -42.14
N PHE A 175 -22.05 -13.03 -42.78
CA PHE A 175 -21.53 -13.82 -43.90
C PHE A 175 -20.32 -14.64 -43.46
N TYR A 176 -20.39 -15.93 -43.72
CA TYR A 176 -19.32 -16.90 -43.49
C TYR A 176 -18.98 -17.56 -44.82
N GLY A 177 -17.71 -17.90 -45.00
CA GLY A 177 -17.27 -18.55 -46.22
C GLY A 177 -16.02 -19.35 -45.95
N GLY A 178 -15.92 -20.51 -46.60
CA GLY A 178 -14.80 -21.39 -46.40
C GLY A 178 -14.61 -22.34 -47.56
N ASN A 179 -13.45 -23.00 -47.55
CA ASN A 179 -13.14 -24.08 -48.45
C ASN A 179 -12.51 -25.21 -47.65
N THR A 180 -13.00 -26.42 -47.84
CA THR A 180 -12.46 -27.62 -47.23
C THR A 180 -12.00 -28.56 -48.33
N THR A 181 -10.70 -28.76 -48.45
CA THR A 181 -10.14 -29.79 -49.33
C THR A 181 -9.87 -31.03 -48.49
N SER A 182 -10.41 -32.18 -48.90
CA SER A 182 -10.25 -33.45 -48.20
C SER A 182 -9.60 -34.50 -49.09
N TYR A 183 -8.79 -35.35 -48.48
CA TYR A 183 -8.22 -36.56 -49.03
C TYR A 183 -8.55 -37.71 -48.08
N GLN A 184 -8.95 -38.85 -48.62
CA GLN A 184 -9.23 -40.04 -47.84
C GLN A 184 -8.71 -41.27 -48.59
N ASN A 185 -8.01 -42.14 -47.87
CA ASN A 185 -7.50 -43.39 -48.39
C ASN A 185 -7.79 -44.51 -47.39
N ARG A 186 -8.46 -45.56 -47.85
CA ARG A 186 -8.77 -46.76 -47.07
C ARG A 186 -8.10 -47.95 -47.72
N GLY A 187 -7.35 -48.70 -46.91
CA GLY A 187 -6.57 -49.85 -47.37
C GLY A 187 -7.42 -51.02 -47.86
N PRO A 188 -6.82 -51.92 -48.66
CA PRO A 188 -7.53 -53.00 -49.34
C PRO A 188 -8.02 -54.12 -48.41
N LEU A 189 -7.46 -54.25 -47.20
CA LEU A 189 -7.88 -55.25 -46.21
C LEU A 189 -8.90 -54.69 -45.20
N ASN A 190 -9.39 -53.48 -45.42
CA ASN A 190 -10.44 -52.90 -44.59
C ASN A 190 -11.79 -53.57 -44.91
N GLN A 191 -12.60 -53.85 -43.89
CA GLN A 191 -13.90 -54.54 -44.04
C GLN A 191 -14.88 -53.76 -44.94
N SER A 192 -14.74 -52.44 -45.02
CA SER A 192 -15.58 -51.56 -45.85
C SER A 192 -15.05 -51.35 -47.27
N GLY A 193 -14.06 -52.14 -47.71
CA GLY A 193 -13.46 -52.09 -49.05
C GLY A 193 -12.41 -50.99 -49.23
N GLN A 194 -11.66 -51.03 -50.34
CA GLN A 194 -10.65 -50.01 -50.64
C GLN A 194 -11.33 -48.72 -51.14
N ILE A 195 -10.92 -47.56 -50.62
CA ILE A 195 -11.35 -46.26 -51.16
C ILE A 195 -10.17 -45.32 -51.33
N THR A 196 -10.17 -44.52 -52.38
CA THR A 196 -9.26 -43.37 -52.49
C THR A 196 -10.05 -42.21 -53.06
N GLN A 197 -10.26 -41.19 -52.26
CA GLN A 197 -11.15 -40.08 -52.56
C GLN A 197 -10.43 -38.74 -52.35
N TRP A 198 -10.64 -37.82 -53.28
CA TRP A 198 -10.30 -36.41 -53.14
C TRP A 198 -11.59 -35.60 -53.21
N GLY A 199 -11.79 -34.68 -52.27
CA GLY A 199 -12.96 -33.82 -52.19
C GLY A 199 -12.56 -32.35 -52.06
N THR A 200 -13.35 -31.45 -52.62
CA THR A 200 -13.32 -30.03 -52.26
C THR A 200 -14.75 -29.54 -52.01
N ASP A 201 -14.99 -29.06 -50.81
CA ASP A 201 -16.25 -28.47 -50.38
C ASP A 201 -16.06 -26.97 -50.20
N THR A 202 -16.68 -26.18 -51.07
CA THR A 202 -16.73 -24.72 -50.92
C THR A 202 -18.09 -24.35 -50.34
N ASN A 203 -18.08 -23.61 -49.24
CA ASN A 203 -19.30 -23.14 -48.61
C ASN A 203 -19.34 -21.61 -48.51
N LEU A 204 -20.52 -21.04 -48.71
CA LEU A 204 -20.82 -19.66 -48.40
C LEU A 204 -22.15 -19.63 -47.67
N GLN A 205 -22.19 -19.02 -46.50
CA GLN A 205 -23.33 -19.04 -45.61
C GLN A 205 -23.70 -17.61 -45.18
N ALA A 206 -24.98 -17.28 -45.26
CA ALA A 206 -25.56 -16.10 -44.63
C ALA A 206 -26.42 -16.55 -43.44
N ARG A 207 -26.20 -15.96 -42.26
CA ARG A 207 -26.98 -16.23 -41.04
C ARG A 207 -27.56 -14.94 -40.50
N ARG A 208 -28.80 -14.99 -40.00
CA ARG A 208 -29.44 -13.89 -39.28
C ARG A 208 -30.29 -14.40 -38.13
N TYR A 209 -30.20 -13.76 -36.96
CA TYR A 209 -31.14 -13.95 -35.86
C TYR A 209 -32.27 -12.91 -35.95
N LEU A 210 -33.51 -13.34 -35.77
CA LEU A 210 -34.69 -12.50 -35.88
C LEU A 210 -35.18 -12.07 -34.50
N ALA A 211 -35.86 -10.92 -34.46
CA ALA A 211 -36.50 -10.42 -33.26
C ALA A 211 -37.57 -11.38 -32.68
N THR A 212 -38.08 -12.35 -33.45
CA THR A 212 -39.05 -13.36 -32.97
C THR A 212 -38.41 -14.59 -32.34
N ALA A 213 -37.09 -14.58 -32.11
CA ALA A 213 -36.24 -15.73 -31.78
C ALA A 213 -36.02 -16.73 -32.93
N GLY A 214 -36.48 -16.37 -34.15
CA GLY A 214 -36.25 -17.17 -35.34
C GLY A 214 -34.80 -17.07 -35.82
N GLN A 215 -34.27 -18.15 -36.36
CA GLN A 215 -32.96 -18.17 -37.00
C GLN A 215 -33.10 -18.54 -38.46
N LEU A 216 -32.59 -17.68 -39.34
CA LEU A 216 -32.50 -17.96 -40.77
C LEU A 216 -31.05 -18.20 -41.16
N VAL A 217 -30.81 -19.32 -41.82
CA VAL A 217 -29.52 -19.69 -42.39
C VAL A 217 -29.74 -20.04 -43.85
N VAL A 218 -29.01 -19.39 -44.75
CA VAL A 218 -28.99 -19.71 -46.18
C VAL A 218 -27.58 -20.10 -46.54
N GLY A 219 -27.42 -21.28 -47.12
CA GLY A 219 -26.13 -21.84 -47.50
C GLY A 219 -26.05 -22.09 -49.01
N LEU A 220 -24.89 -21.81 -49.56
CA LEU A 220 -24.45 -22.23 -50.88
C LEU A 220 -23.29 -23.19 -50.66
N PHE A 221 -23.49 -24.45 -51.04
CA PHE A 221 -22.51 -25.51 -50.90
C PHE A 221 -22.18 -26.06 -52.28
N ASN A 222 -20.91 -26.05 -52.66
CA ASN A 222 -20.42 -26.76 -53.83
C ASN A 222 -19.45 -27.85 -53.37
N SER A 223 -19.79 -29.11 -53.62
CA SER A 223 -18.96 -30.27 -53.27
C SER A 223 -18.51 -30.96 -54.56
N VAL A 224 -17.21 -31.10 -54.74
CA VAL A 224 -16.62 -31.82 -55.87
C VAL A 224 -15.80 -32.97 -55.34
N VAL A 225 -16.14 -34.18 -55.75
CA VAL A 225 -15.54 -35.43 -55.28
C VAL A 225 -15.04 -36.26 -56.45
N TRP A 226 -13.80 -36.72 -56.35
CA TRP A 226 -13.17 -37.70 -57.23
C TRP A 226 -12.86 -38.97 -56.43
N THR A 227 -13.34 -40.11 -56.90
CA THR A 227 -13.07 -41.43 -56.32
C THR A 227 -12.27 -42.26 -57.32
N PHE A 228 -11.10 -42.75 -56.90
CA PHE A 228 -10.12 -43.45 -57.72
C PHE A 228 -10.04 -44.97 -57.45
N SER A 229 -10.81 -45.46 -56.47
CA SER A 229 -10.92 -46.89 -56.15
C SER A 229 -12.03 -47.54 -56.98
N GLY A 230 -11.71 -48.60 -57.72
CA GLY A 230 -12.64 -49.20 -58.68
C GLY A 230 -12.69 -48.41 -60.00
N PRO A 231 -13.81 -48.40 -60.75
CA PRO A 231 -13.97 -47.48 -61.87
C PRO A 231 -13.89 -46.04 -61.35
N ASN A 232 -13.06 -45.19 -61.97
CA ASN A 232 -12.95 -43.78 -61.58
C ASN A 232 -14.33 -43.10 -61.63
N GLN A 233 -14.75 -42.50 -60.51
CA GLN A 233 -16.02 -41.79 -60.37
C GLN A 233 -15.78 -40.32 -60.09
N TYR A 234 -16.58 -39.47 -60.72
CA TYR A 234 -16.60 -38.02 -60.51
C TYR A 234 -18.00 -37.59 -60.13
N SER A 235 -18.12 -36.83 -59.05
CA SER A 235 -19.36 -36.22 -58.62
C SER A 235 -19.14 -34.74 -58.34
N ASN A 236 -20.05 -33.90 -58.83
CA ASN A 236 -20.12 -32.48 -58.49
C ASN A 236 -21.56 -32.16 -58.14
N VAL A 237 -21.78 -31.73 -56.91
CA VAL A 237 -23.09 -31.35 -56.41
C VAL A 237 -23.01 -29.91 -55.93
N SER A 238 -23.89 -29.09 -56.48
CA SER A 238 -24.14 -27.74 -55.96
C SER A 238 -25.50 -27.75 -55.29
N LEU A 239 -25.52 -27.38 -54.01
CA LEU A 239 -26.71 -27.31 -53.18
C LEU A 239 -26.89 -25.88 -52.69
N VAL A 240 -28.10 -25.37 -52.83
CA VAL A 240 -28.56 -24.20 -52.09
C VAL A 240 -29.54 -24.70 -51.05
N ASP A 241 -29.19 -24.57 -49.78
CA ASP A 241 -30.08 -24.91 -48.68
C ASP A 241 -30.53 -23.64 -47.96
N PHE A 242 -31.74 -23.69 -47.45
CA PHE A 242 -32.21 -22.71 -46.48
C PHE A 242 -32.76 -23.47 -45.28
N ARG A 243 -32.40 -23.00 -44.08
CA ARG A 243 -32.92 -23.51 -42.83
C ARG A 243 -33.50 -22.35 -42.04
N PHE A 244 -34.80 -22.43 -41.81
CA PHE A 244 -35.52 -21.53 -40.94
C PHE A 244 -35.98 -22.30 -39.70
N ILE A 245 -35.52 -21.87 -38.52
CA ILE A 245 -35.95 -22.42 -37.23
C ILE A 245 -36.69 -21.32 -36.49
N GLN A 246 -37.96 -21.54 -36.19
CA GLN A 246 -38.75 -20.65 -35.35
C GLN A 246 -39.27 -21.45 -34.16
N PRO A 247 -38.75 -21.23 -32.93
CA PRO A 247 -39.39 -21.77 -31.75
C PRO A 247 -40.79 -21.15 -31.63
N LEU A 248 -41.80 -21.97 -31.28
CA LEU A 248 -43.20 -21.53 -31.20
C LEU A 248 -43.75 -21.47 -29.77
N LEU A 249 -43.11 -22.14 -28.81
CA LEU A 249 -43.54 -22.22 -27.42
C LEU A 249 -42.44 -21.69 -26.49
N GLN A 250 -41.64 -22.58 -25.91
CA GLN A 250 -40.50 -22.18 -25.09
C GLN A 250 -39.43 -21.46 -25.93
N ASN A 251 -38.81 -20.42 -25.36
CA ASN A 251 -37.77 -19.61 -26.00
C ASN A 251 -38.22 -18.91 -27.30
N SER A 252 -39.52 -18.63 -27.42
CA SER A 252 -40.10 -17.94 -28.58
C SER A 252 -40.55 -16.52 -28.24
N GLY A 253 -40.65 -15.68 -29.27
CA GLY A 253 -41.21 -14.34 -29.14
C GLY A 253 -40.18 -13.25 -28.87
N ARG A 254 -40.63 -12.00 -29.04
CA ARG A 254 -39.79 -10.80 -28.91
C ARG A 254 -39.27 -10.56 -27.51
N SER A 255 -40.06 -10.94 -26.50
CA SER A 255 -39.69 -10.80 -25.09
C SER A 255 -38.54 -11.69 -24.66
N VAL A 256 -38.20 -12.76 -25.41
CA VAL A 256 -37.03 -13.58 -25.13
C VAL A 256 -35.87 -13.17 -26.01
N ALA A 257 -36.10 -13.02 -27.33
CA ALA A 257 -35.03 -12.72 -28.28
C ALA A 257 -34.41 -11.34 -28.06
N LEU A 258 -35.23 -10.31 -27.82
CA LEU A 258 -34.77 -8.93 -27.65
C LEU A 258 -34.34 -8.60 -26.23
N GLU A 259 -34.59 -9.48 -25.25
CA GLU A 259 -34.27 -9.17 -23.85
C GLU A 259 -32.78 -8.93 -23.61
N PRO A 260 -31.84 -9.75 -24.12
CA PRO A 260 -30.41 -9.46 -23.98
C PRO A 260 -30.03 -8.10 -24.55
N LEU A 261 -30.52 -7.76 -25.76
CA LEU A 261 -30.30 -6.47 -26.39
C LEU A 261 -30.91 -5.32 -25.57
N THR A 262 -32.12 -5.51 -25.07
CA THR A 262 -32.83 -4.51 -24.24
C THR A 262 -32.06 -4.24 -22.95
N ILE A 263 -31.51 -5.28 -22.31
CA ILE A 263 -30.69 -5.13 -21.10
C ILE A 263 -29.44 -4.31 -21.40
N VAL A 264 -28.64 -4.69 -22.41
CA VAL A 264 -27.38 -3.98 -22.70
C VAL A 264 -27.61 -2.52 -23.14
N GLU A 265 -28.68 -2.25 -23.91
CA GLU A 265 -29.01 -0.88 -24.31
C GLU A 265 -29.45 -0.03 -23.13
N ARG A 266 -30.26 -0.57 -22.21
CA ARG A 266 -30.65 0.14 -20.98
C ARG A 266 -29.47 0.34 -20.04
N THR A 267 -28.57 -0.64 -19.95
CA THR A 267 -27.33 -0.52 -19.18
C THR A 267 -26.43 0.57 -19.74
N LEU A 268 -26.26 0.67 -21.07
CA LEU A 268 -25.46 1.74 -21.68
C LEU A 268 -26.04 3.12 -21.33
N LEU A 269 -27.35 3.30 -21.45
CA LEU A 269 -28.03 4.55 -21.07
C LEU A 269 -27.89 4.86 -19.57
N ALA A 270 -28.02 3.84 -18.71
CA ALA A 270 -27.81 3.99 -17.27
C ALA A 270 -26.36 4.40 -16.95
N ASN A 271 -25.37 3.82 -17.64
CA ASN A 271 -23.96 4.16 -17.48
C ASN A 271 -23.65 5.60 -17.91
N LEU A 272 -24.31 6.13 -18.95
CA LEU A 272 -24.19 7.55 -19.31
C LEU A 272 -24.67 8.48 -18.20
N ARG A 273 -25.82 8.17 -17.60
CA ARG A 273 -26.36 8.93 -16.45
C ARG A 273 -25.44 8.80 -15.23
N GLN A 274 -24.94 7.59 -14.99
CA GLN A 274 -24.02 7.31 -13.89
C GLN A 274 -22.70 8.08 -14.06
N LEU A 275 -22.21 8.28 -15.27
CA LEU A 275 -21.01 9.07 -15.53
C LEU A 275 -21.17 10.51 -15.05
N GLN A 276 -22.36 11.11 -15.20
CA GLN A 276 -22.59 12.48 -14.73
C GLN A 276 -22.60 12.56 -13.20
N PHE A 277 -23.26 11.62 -12.53
CA PHE A 277 -23.18 11.52 -11.07
C PHE A 277 -21.75 11.27 -10.59
N TYR A 278 -21.00 10.43 -11.31
CA TYR A 278 -19.59 10.18 -11.04
C TYR A 278 -18.77 11.47 -11.15
N ARG A 279 -18.98 12.31 -12.17
CA ARG A 279 -18.27 13.60 -12.32
C ARG A 279 -18.50 14.52 -11.12
N GLN A 280 -19.75 14.64 -10.67
CA GLN A 280 -20.09 15.47 -9.51
C GLN A 280 -19.47 14.93 -8.22
N GLY A 281 -19.57 13.62 -7.98
CA GLY A 281 -18.97 12.99 -6.81
C GLY A 281 -17.44 12.98 -6.86
N PHE A 282 -16.84 12.89 -8.05
CA PHE A 282 -15.39 12.97 -8.23
C PHE A 282 -14.84 14.34 -7.83
N TYR A 283 -15.55 15.42 -8.17
CA TYR A 283 -15.22 16.76 -7.67
C TYR A 283 -15.26 16.82 -6.14
N LEU A 284 -16.34 16.31 -5.53
CA LEU A 284 -16.46 16.28 -4.06
C LEU A 284 -15.36 15.44 -3.40
N GLN A 285 -14.95 14.36 -4.04
CA GLN A 285 -13.86 13.51 -3.58
C GLN A 285 -12.51 14.24 -3.63
N VAL A 286 -12.17 14.89 -4.75
CA VAL A 286 -10.88 15.58 -4.91
C VAL A 286 -10.78 16.79 -3.97
N VAL A 287 -11.83 17.61 -3.91
CA VAL A 287 -11.80 18.88 -3.17
C VAL A 287 -12.06 18.68 -1.68
N PHE A 288 -13.07 17.89 -1.31
CA PHE A 288 -13.53 17.74 0.08
C PHE A 288 -13.24 16.36 0.68
N GLY A 289 -12.68 15.42 -0.09
CA GLY A 289 -12.41 14.06 0.39
C GLY A 289 -13.68 13.25 0.67
N ALA A 290 -14.79 13.57 -0.01
CA ALA A 290 -16.01 12.77 0.11
C ALA A 290 -15.78 11.32 -0.35
N ASN A 291 -16.65 10.41 0.11
CA ASN A 291 -16.59 9.00 -0.27
C ASN A 291 -16.63 8.83 -1.80
N GLN A 292 -15.97 7.77 -2.27
CA GLN A 292 -15.91 7.43 -3.70
C GLN A 292 -17.33 7.35 -4.29
N PRO A 293 -17.61 8.05 -5.40
CA PRO A 293 -18.91 7.97 -6.05
C PRO A 293 -19.17 6.58 -6.62
N GLN A 294 -20.46 6.25 -6.78
CA GLN A 294 -20.87 5.01 -7.43
C GLN A 294 -20.27 4.93 -8.84
N ARG A 295 -19.54 3.84 -9.10
CA ARG A 295 -18.86 3.56 -10.37
C ARG A 295 -19.84 3.04 -11.42
N LEU A 296 -19.49 3.18 -12.69
CA LEU A 296 -20.23 2.58 -13.79
C LEU A 296 -20.19 1.05 -13.67
N GLN A 297 -21.27 0.41 -14.10
CA GLN A 297 -21.40 -1.05 -14.05
C GLN A 297 -21.53 -1.58 -15.47
N ARG A 298 -20.55 -2.39 -15.89
CA ARG A 298 -20.68 -3.16 -17.12
C ARG A 298 -21.52 -4.40 -16.85
N ARG A 299 -22.66 -4.52 -17.52
CA ARG A 299 -23.54 -5.69 -17.50
C ARG A 299 -23.58 -6.26 -18.93
N GLY A 300 -22.46 -6.85 -19.33
CA GLY A 300 -22.22 -7.37 -20.68
C GLY A 300 -20.76 -7.82 -20.84
N GLY A 301 -20.54 -8.76 -21.76
CA GLY A 301 -19.21 -9.27 -22.12
C GLY A 301 -19.10 -10.79 -22.07
N PHE A 302 -18.17 -11.35 -22.84
CA PHE A 302 -17.86 -12.78 -22.95
C PHE A 302 -17.56 -13.46 -21.59
N PHE A 303 -17.15 -12.68 -20.57
CA PHE A 303 -16.92 -13.13 -19.18
C PHE A 303 -17.92 -12.57 -18.15
N GLY A 304 -18.89 -11.76 -18.57
CA GLY A 304 -19.74 -10.96 -17.68
C GLY A 304 -21.24 -11.17 -17.90
N GLY A 305 -21.81 -12.16 -17.22
CA GLY A 305 -23.16 -12.07 -16.65
C GLY A 305 -24.38 -12.05 -17.58
N THR A 306 -24.26 -12.24 -18.89
CA THR A 306 -25.41 -12.70 -19.69
C THR A 306 -25.39 -14.22 -19.69
N GLY A 307 -26.13 -14.83 -18.76
CA GLY A 307 -26.25 -16.29 -18.66
C GLY A 307 -26.56 -16.93 -20.01
N PHE A 308 -26.03 -18.16 -20.20
CA PHE A 308 -26.02 -19.00 -21.41
C PHE A 308 -24.84 -18.83 -22.39
N ALA A 309 -23.68 -19.41 -22.06
CA ALA A 309 -23.07 -20.54 -22.81
C ALA A 309 -21.72 -20.96 -22.18
N GLY A 310 -21.57 -22.25 -21.89
CA GLY A 310 -20.41 -22.82 -21.22
C GLY A 310 -19.17 -22.89 -22.12
N PHE A 311 -18.14 -22.11 -21.77
CA PHE A 311 -16.73 -22.47 -21.91
C PHE A 311 -15.92 -21.46 -21.06
N SER A 312 -15.66 -21.76 -19.79
CA SER A 312 -14.66 -21.04 -19.00
C SER A 312 -13.28 -21.55 -19.42
N GLY A 313 -12.72 -20.96 -20.47
CA GLY A 313 -11.32 -21.17 -20.81
C GLY A 313 -10.45 -20.68 -19.65
N THR A 314 -9.70 -21.60 -19.05
CA THR A 314 -8.66 -21.34 -18.04
C THR A 314 -7.62 -20.39 -18.59
N GLY A 315 -7.85 -19.10 -18.38
CA GLY A 315 -6.87 -18.03 -18.42
C GLY A 315 -6.98 -17.29 -17.10
N VAL A 316 -5.94 -17.34 -16.28
CA VAL A 316 -5.82 -16.55 -15.05
C VAL A 316 -5.79 -15.08 -15.47
N GLY A 317 -6.96 -14.44 -15.48
CA GLY A 317 -7.15 -13.12 -16.06
C GLY A 317 -8.62 -12.69 -16.05
N GLY A 318 -9.33 -13.07 -14.99
CA GLY A 318 -10.74 -12.78 -14.77
C GLY A 318 -10.95 -12.10 -13.43
N PHE A 319 -10.27 -10.97 -13.20
CA PHE A 319 -10.62 -10.04 -12.12
C PHE A 319 -11.06 -8.71 -12.72
N GLY A 320 -12.18 -8.76 -13.46
CA GLY A 320 -13.03 -7.60 -13.64
C GLY A 320 -13.95 -7.48 -12.43
N ASN A 321 -13.77 -6.42 -11.63
CA ASN A 321 -14.70 -5.93 -10.60
C ASN A 321 -14.94 -6.78 -9.33
N ILE A 322 -13.86 -7.22 -8.68
CA ILE A 322 -13.82 -7.15 -7.21
C ILE A 322 -12.70 -6.16 -6.87
N GLY A 323 -13.09 -4.97 -6.43
CA GLY A 323 -12.17 -4.07 -5.79
C GLY A 323 -11.62 -4.74 -4.54
N GLY A 324 -10.31 -4.99 -4.54
CA GLY A 324 -9.47 -4.96 -3.34
C GLY A 324 -9.66 -6.08 -2.33
N VAL A 325 -9.34 -7.32 -2.69
CA VAL A 325 -8.61 -8.27 -1.82
C VAL A 325 -7.98 -9.28 -2.79
N PHE A 326 -6.67 -9.22 -3.04
CA PHE A 326 -5.80 -10.22 -3.72
C PHE A 326 -4.70 -9.52 -4.52
N PHE A 327 -3.83 -8.79 -3.82
CA PHE A 327 -2.39 -8.73 -4.10
C PHE A 327 -1.71 -8.57 -2.75
N GLY A 328 -0.79 -9.48 -2.45
CA GLY A 328 -0.11 -9.59 -1.16
C GLY A 328 0.61 -8.29 -0.79
N GLY A 329 0.14 -7.69 0.30
CA GLY A 329 0.83 -6.69 1.08
C GLY A 329 0.49 -6.99 2.52
N GLN A 330 1.46 -7.59 3.22
CA GLN A 330 1.39 -7.86 4.65
C GLN A 330 1.33 -6.51 5.37
N GLY A 331 0.11 -6.08 5.69
CA GLY A 331 -0.17 -4.92 6.54
C GLY A 331 -0.95 -5.43 7.74
N ASN A 332 -0.33 -5.39 8.90
CA ASN A 332 -0.92 -5.68 10.19
C ASN A 332 -2.16 -4.79 10.37
N GLY A 333 -3.37 -5.38 10.36
CA GLY A 333 -4.62 -4.64 10.32
C GLY A 333 -5.80 -5.54 10.68
N LEU A 334 -6.12 -5.54 11.97
CA LEU A 334 -7.19 -6.24 12.64
C LEU A 334 -8.53 -6.28 11.86
N GLN A 335 -9.03 -7.50 11.70
CA GLN A 335 -10.34 -7.85 11.16
C GLN A 335 -11.45 -7.45 12.15
N THR A 336 -12.34 -6.54 11.76
CA THR A 336 -13.68 -6.44 12.37
C THR A 336 -14.76 -6.55 11.30
N ALA A 337 -15.50 -7.66 11.40
CA ALA A 337 -16.66 -7.96 10.58
C ALA A 337 -17.92 -7.30 11.17
N GLY A 338 -18.80 -6.81 10.29
CA GLY A 338 -20.25 -6.81 10.45
C GLY A 338 -20.86 -6.12 11.68
N GLY A 339 -21.26 -4.86 11.53
CA GLY A 339 -22.18 -4.16 12.43
C GLY A 339 -23.02 -3.16 11.65
N GLY A 340 -24.33 -3.16 11.87
CA GLY A 340 -25.33 -2.56 11.01
C GLY A 340 -25.23 -1.04 10.81
N THR A 341 -25.73 -0.64 9.64
CA THR A 341 -26.35 0.65 9.35
C THR A 341 -27.13 1.22 10.54
N GLY A 342 -26.70 2.39 11.01
CA GLY A 342 -27.46 3.26 11.90
C GLY A 342 -26.77 4.61 12.04
N GLY A 343 -27.32 5.65 11.42
CA GLY A 343 -26.96 7.04 11.71
C GLY A 343 -26.09 7.74 10.66
N ALA A 344 -26.67 8.02 9.49
CA ALA A 344 -26.31 9.23 8.77
C ALA A 344 -26.75 10.44 9.63
N GLY A 345 -25.85 10.91 10.49
CA GLY A 345 -26.02 12.12 11.27
C GLY A 345 -25.70 13.36 10.43
N PHE A 346 -26.65 13.82 9.63
CA PHE A 346 -26.77 15.25 9.33
C PHE A 346 -27.42 15.92 10.55
N ALA A 347 -26.64 16.12 11.62
CA ALA A 347 -26.89 17.00 12.78
C ALA A 347 -26.02 16.51 13.96
N GLY A 348 -24.92 17.21 14.20
CA GLY A 348 -24.07 17.03 15.36
C GLY A 348 -22.87 17.97 15.24
N GLY A 349 -22.81 18.98 16.11
CA GLY A 349 -21.79 20.04 16.11
C GLY A 349 -20.38 19.58 16.47
N GLY A 350 -19.85 18.58 15.77
CA GLY A 350 -18.43 18.28 15.68
C GLY A 350 -18.03 18.40 14.22
N ALA A 351 -17.13 19.32 13.88
CA ALA A 351 -16.67 19.48 12.51
C ALA A 351 -16.11 18.15 12.01
N ALA A 352 -16.82 17.49 11.10
CA ALA A 352 -16.29 16.32 10.40
C ALA A 352 -14.93 16.72 9.81
N LYS A 353 -13.88 15.95 10.11
CA LYS A 353 -12.56 16.15 9.50
C LYS A 353 -12.77 16.09 7.98
N LEU A 354 -12.62 17.24 7.32
CA LEU A 354 -12.74 17.31 5.86
C LEU A 354 -11.52 16.59 5.28
N GLY A 355 -11.70 15.90 4.16
CA GLY A 355 -10.59 15.28 3.43
C GLY A 355 -10.23 16.07 2.17
N GLY A 356 -9.46 15.45 1.27
CA GLY A 356 -9.08 16.05 0.00
C GLY A 356 -8.25 17.32 0.18
N PHE A 357 -8.30 18.22 -0.81
CA PHE A 357 -7.56 19.49 -0.78
C PHE A 357 -7.94 20.37 0.42
N VAL A 358 -9.24 20.53 0.72
CA VAL A 358 -9.71 21.38 1.83
C VAL A 358 -9.31 20.79 3.19
N GLY A 359 -9.30 19.47 3.32
CA GLY A 359 -8.79 18.80 4.52
C GLY A 359 -7.31 19.10 4.80
N ILE A 360 -6.48 19.11 3.77
CA ILE A 360 -5.05 19.48 3.89
C ILE A 360 -4.92 20.93 4.37
N LEU A 361 -5.72 21.86 3.82
CA LEU A 361 -5.75 23.25 4.27
C LEU A 361 -6.21 23.39 5.73
N GLN A 362 -7.18 22.57 6.16
CA GLN A 362 -7.63 22.53 7.55
C GLN A 362 -6.51 22.08 8.49
N THR A 363 -5.81 20.99 8.16
CA THR A 363 -4.66 20.50 8.95
C THR A 363 -3.52 21.53 8.98
N ARG A 364 -3.25 22.19 7.85
CA ARG A 364 -2.26 23.27 7.78
C ARG A 364 -2.60 24.44 8.72
N GLN A 365 -3.87 24.84 8.79
CA GLN A 365 -4.31 25.88 9.72
C GLN A 365 -4.23 25.44 11.18
N GLN A 366 -4.53 24.17 11.49
CA GLN A 366 -4.37 23.62 12.85
C GLN A 366 -2.91 23.64 13.29
N ILE A 367 -1.97 23.27 12.41
CA ILE A 367 -0.53 23.34 12.67
C ILE A 367 -0.10 24.79 12.95
N ARG A 368 -0.59 25.76 12.16
CA ARG A 368 -0.31 27.18 12.43
C ARG A 368 -0.77 27.62 13.82
N ASN A 369 -1.95 27.19 14.24
CA ASN A 369 -2.45 27.49 15.59
C ASN A 369 -1.56 26.83 16.68
N GLN A 370 -1.07 25.62 16.44
CA GLN A 370 -0.13 24.94 17.34
C GLN A 370 1.25 25.63 17.38
N GLU A 371 1.76 26.09 16.24
CA GLU A 371 3.00 26.89 16.16
C GLU A 371 2.87 28.17 17.00
N GLN A 372 1.74 28.86 16.90
CA GLN A 372 1.44 30.05 17.70
C GLN A 372 1.35 29.74 19.20
N ASN A 373 0.70 28.65 19.57
CA ASN A 373 0.62 28.21 20.98
C ASN A 373 1.99 27.86 21.55
N LEU A 374 2.83 27.14 20.79
CA LEU A 374 4.19 26.81 21.21
C LEU A 374 5.04 28.07 21.37
N ALA A 375 4.97 29.02 20.43
CA ALA A 375 5.67 30.29 20.53
C ALA A 375 5.24 31.10 21.77
N ALA A 376 3.96 31.02 22.16
CA ALA A 376 3.49 31.64 23.41
C ALA A 376 4.04 30.94 24.66
N GLN A 377 4.09 29.60 24.67
CA GLN A 377 4.67 28.84 25.79
C GLN A 377 6.18 29.10 25.94
N LEU A 378 6.93 29.18 24.84
CA LEU A 378 8.37 29.50 24.88
C LEU A 378 8.64 30.88 25.49
N ARG A 379 7.79 31.87 25.16
CA ARG A 379 7.88 33.20 25.77
C ARG A 379 7.59 33.19 27.26
N ALA A 380 6.57 32.45 27.67
CA ALA A 380 6.25 32.27 29.08
C ALA A 380 7.40 31.55 29.83
N LEU A 381 8.03 30.57 29.19
CA LEU A 381 9.18 29.84 29.72
C LEU A 381 10.38 30.77 29.92
N ALA A 382 10.76 31.55 28.90
CA ALA A 382 11.84 32.53 29.01
C ALA A 382 11.60 33.54 30.15
N GLN A 383 10.34 33.97 30.34
CA GLN A 383 9.98 34.85 31.45
C GLN A 383 10.10 34.14 32.82
N LEU A 384 9.67 32.89 32.93
CA LEU A 384 9.78 32.14 34.19
C LEU A 384 11.23 31.79 34.53
N ASP A 385 12.07 31.48 33.56
CA ASP A 385 13.51 31.28 33.76
C ASP A 385 14.16 32.56 34.32
N ALA A 386 13.86 33.72 33.73
CA ALA A 386 14.33 35.01 34.26
C ALA A 386 13.83 35.29 35.69
N ASN A 387 12.60 34.88 36.02
CA ASN A 387 12.05 35.02 37.37
C ASN A 387 12.69 34.04 38.37
N LEU A 388 13.04 32.83 37.93
CA LEU A 388 13.77 31.84 38.73
C LEU A 388 15.17 32.36 39.07
N GLU A 389 15.87 32.95 38.10
CA GLU A 389 17.16 33.62 38.32
C GLU A 389 17.03 34.77 39.34
N ALA A 390 15.93 35.52 39.29
CA ALA A 390 15.63 36.57 40.26
C ALA A 390 15.15 36.05 41.63
N GLY A 391 15.05 34.72 41.81
CA GLY A 391 14.57 34.08 43.05
C GLY A 391 13.08 34.29 43.33
N LEU A 392 12.29 34.71 42.34
CA LEU A 392 10.87 35.03 42.48
C LEU A 392 9.95 33.81 42.29
N VAL A 393 10.45 32.77 41.61
CA VAL A 393 9.69 31.57 41.24
C VAL A 393 10.49 30.31 41.60
N GLY A 394 9.80 29.28 42.10
CA GLY A 394 10.40 27.98 42.40
C GLY A 394 10.65 27.13 41.15
N VAL A 395 11.69 26.29 41.20
CA VAL A 395 12.12 25.43 40.09
C VAL A 395 11.01 24.50 39.58
N GLU A 396 10.13 24.01 40.47
CA GLU A 396 9.01 23.15 40.10
C GLU A 396 8.08 23.78 39.03
N GLN A 397 7.78 25.08 39.17
CA GLN A 397 6.89 25.76 38.21
C GLN A 397 7.54 25.87 36.82
N VAL A 398 8.86 26.05 36.78
CA VAL A 398 9.63 26.10 35.54
C VAL A 398 9.70 24.73 34.89
N ASP A 399 9.97 23.68 35.67
CA ASP A 399 10.06 22.31 35.16
C ASP A 399 8.70 21.76 34.68
N GLN A 400 7.59 22.15 35.32
CA GLN A 400 6.23 21.86 34.82
C GLN A 400 5.99 22.50 33.44
N LEU A 401 6.43 23.74 33.23
CA LEU A 401 6.28 24.41 31.94
C LEU A 401 7.22 23.83 30.88
N ARG A 402 8.48 23.51 31.23
CA ARG A 402 9.42 22.79 30.34
C ARG A 402 8.83 21.48 29.83
N GLN A 403 8.24 20.68 30.71
CA GLN A 403 7.55 19.44 30.33
C GLN A 403 6.38 19.69 29.36
N SER A 404 5.60 20.74 29.61
CA SER A 404 4.49 21.14 28.73
C SER A 404 4.98 21.57 27.34
N VAL A 405 6.10 22.31 27.28
CA VAL A 405 6.75 22.73 26.03
C VAL A 405 7.24 21.53 25.25
N GLU A 406 7.94 20.58 25.87
CA GLU A 406 8.44 19.38 25.21
C GLU A 406 7.28 18.51 24.65
N THR A 407 6.20 18.36 25.41
CA THR A 407 4.98 17.67 24.94
C THR A 407 4.34 18.40 23.74
N SER A 408 4.30 19.74 23.78
CA SER A 408 3.73 20.56 22.71
C SER A 408 4.61 20.52 21.45
N ARG A 409 5.95 20.49 21.60
CA ARG A 409 6.91 20.29 20.50
C ARG A 409 6.71 18.95 19.81
N ALA A 410 6.64 17.85 20.57
CA ALA A 410 6.40 16.52 19.99
C ALA A 410 5.04 16.45 19.26
N THR A 411 4.00 17.03 19.84
CA THR A 411 2.67 17.10 19.20
C THR A 411 2.72 17.88 17.88
N LEU A 412 3.45 19.00 17.84
CA LEU A 412 3.63 19.80 16.62
C LEU A 412 4.44 19.03 15.56
N LEU A 413 5.51 18.33 15.94
CA LEU A 413 6.31 17.51 15.03
C LEU A 413 5.48 16.38 14.41
N GLN A 414 4.67 15.69 15.24
CA GLN A 414 3.75 14.67 14.76
C GLN A 414 2.70 15.24 13.81
N ALA A 415 2.16 16.44 14.12
CA ALA A 415 1.21 17.11 13.25
C ALA A 415 1.83 17.50 11.88
N LYS A 416 3.05 18.05 11.88
CA LYS A 416 3.80 18.39 10.66
C LYS A 416 4.09 17.14 9.81
N THR A 417 4.56 16.06 10.43
CA THR A 417 4.79 14.77 9.75
C THR A 417 3.49 14.21 9.19
N GLY A 418 2.40 14.32 9.95
CA GLY A 418 1.04 13.96 9.50
C GLY A 418 0.60 14.75 8.27
N LEU A 419 0.84 16.06 8.22
CA LEU A 419 0.55 16.89 7.05
C LEU A 419 1.36 16.46 5.82
N ALA A 420 2.66 16.21 5.97
CA ALA A 420 3.51 15.72 4.88
C ALA A 420 2.98 14.39 4.32
N ASN A 421 2.65 13.45 5.22
CA ASN A 421 2.05 12.16 4.86
C ASN A 421 0.71 12.33 4.13
N GLN A 422 -0.14 13.27 4.56
CA GLN A 422 -1.42 13.57 3.91
C GLN A 422 -1.22 14.15 2.51
N ILE A 423 -0.29 15.11 2.34
CA ILE A 423 0.02 15.72 1.05
C ILE A 423 0.52 14.66 0.07
N GLU A 424 1.48 13.83 0.45
CA GLU A 424 1.98 12.78 -0.44
C GLU A 424 0.94 11.71 -0.75
N THR A 425 0.13 11.34 0.23
CA THR A 425 -1.01 10.44 0.01
C THR A 425 -1.98 11.04 -1.00
N PHE A 426 -2.24 12.35 -0.93
CA PHE A 426 -3.08 13.06 -1.90
C PHE A 426 -2.44 13.08 -3.29
N LYS A 427 -1.13 13.36 -3.41
CA LYS A 427 -0.34 13.27 -4.65
C LYS A 427 -0.52 11.91 -5.33
N VAL A 428 -0.25 10.82 -4.61
CA VAL A 428 -0.20 9.47 -5.17
C VAL A 428 -1.59 8.85 -5.36
N ASN A 429 -2.50 8.98 -4.38
CA ASN A 429 -3.78 8.29 -4.41
C ASN A 429 -4.91 9.06 -5.09
N THR A 430 -4.88 10.39 -5.06
CA THR A 430 -5.93 11.23 -5.63
C THR A 430 -5.51 11.82 -6.97
N LEU A 431 -4.31 12.43 -7.03
CA LEU A 431 -3.80 13.07 -8.24
C LEU A 431 -3.03 12.11 -9.16
N ASN A 432 -2.66 10.92 -8.67
CA ASN A 432 -1.91 9.91 -9.41
C ASN A 432 -0.57 10.40 -9.98
N ILE A 433 0.07 11.30 -9.25
CA ILE A 433 1.43 11.79 -9.51
C ILE A 433 2.39 11.21 -8.46
N PRO A 434 3.69 11.06 -8.78
CA PRO A 434 4.65 10.51 -7.83
C PRO A 434 4.81 11.39 -6.59
N SER A 435 5.24 10.79 -5.47
CA SER A 435 5.49 11.51 -4.21
C SER A 435 6.64 12.51 -4.32
N ASP A 436 7.58 12.31 -5.25
CA ASP A 436 8.74 13.16 -5.52
C ASP A 436 8.41 14.54 -6.11
N THR A 437 7.17 14.74 -6.56
CA THR A 437 6.83 15.93 -7.33
C THR A 437 6.62 17.11 -6.38
N ALA A 438 7.45 18.15 -6.53
CA ALA A 438 7.38 19.36 -5.71
C ALA A 438 6.03 20.07 -5.87
N MET A 439 5.41 20.42 -4.74
CA MET A 439 4.10 21.08 -4.70
C MET A 439 4.05 22.13 -3.61
N ALA A 440 3.51 23.30 -3.94
CA ALA A 440 3.25 24.37 -3.00
C ALA A 440 1.73 24.50 -2.78
N LEU A 441 1.30 24.53 -1.52
CA LEU A 441 -0.11 24.72 -1.19
C LEU A 441 -0.52 26.18 -1.37
N ASP A 442 -1.59 26.44 -2.13
CA ASP A 442 -2.21 27.75 -2.17
C ASP A 442 -3.02 27.99 -0.89
N GLU A 443 -2.42 28.74 0.03
CA GLU A 443 -3.03 29.07 1.31
C GLU A 443 -4.01 30.26 1.24
N THR A 444 -4.31 30.80 0.04
CA THR A 444 -5.15 31.99 -0.10
C THR A 444 -6.54 31.81 0.52
N PHE A 445 -7.09 30.58 0.47
CA PHE A 445 -8.37 30.25 1.11
C PHE A 445 -8.32 30.34 2.65
N ILE A 446 -7.17 30.05 3.28
CA ILE A 446 -7.03 30.05 4.73
C ILE A 446 -6.51 31.36 5.32
N LYS A 447 -6.04 32.31 4.49
CA LYS A 447 -5.55 33.62 4.94
C LYS A 447 -6.54 34.36 5.86
N PRO A 448 -7.86 34.40 5.60
CA PRO A 448 -8.82 35.09 6.47
C PRO A 448 -8.93 34.50 7.89
N PHE A 449 -8.47 33.27 8.12
CA PHE A 449 -8.45 32.65 9.45
C PHE A 449 -7.20 33.00 10.27
N GLN A 450 -6.33 33.88 9.74
CA GLN A 450 -5.20 34.45 10.49
C GLN A 450 -5.69 35.66 11.30
N PHE A 451 -6.09 35.43 12.55
CA PHE A 451 -6.59 36.51 13.42
C PHE A 451 -5.48 37.42 13.98
N ILE A 452 -4.25 36.91 14.06
CA ILE A 452 -3.07 37.67 14.48
C ILE A 452 -2.24 37.94 13.24
N SER A 453 -1.87 39.20 13.00
CA SER A 453 -1.04 39.55 11.84
C SER A 453 0.37 38.98 11.98
N PRO A 454 1.02 38.55 10.88
CA PRO A 454 2.39 38.05 10.90
C PRO A 454 3.38 39.06 11.52
N GLU A 455 3.18 40.35 11.28
CA GLU A 455 4.01 41.42 11.85
C GLU A 455 3.89 41.51 13.38
N MET A 456 2.68 41.41 13.93
CA MET A 456 2.48 41.38 15.38
C MET A 456 3.05 40.11 16.00
N GLN A 457 2.95 38.97 15.30
CA GLN A 457 3.56 37.73 15.75
C GLN A 457 5.10 37.81 15.75
N ALA A 458 5.69 38.38 14.71
CA ALA A 458 7.14 38.62 14.64
C ALA A 458 7.62 39.55 15.75
N LEU A 459 6.87 40.61 16.06
CA LEU A 459 7.17 41.51 17.18
C LEU A 459 7.11 40.77 18.53
N GLN A 460 6.06 39.97 18.76
CA GLN A 460 5.95 39.17 19.99
C GLN A 460 7.11 38.17 20.13
N ASN A 461 7.48 37.51 19.04
CA ASN A 461 8.62 36.59 19.02
C ASN A 461 9.92 37.33 19.30
N GLY A 462 10.18 38.47 18.66
CA GLY A 462 11.39 39.26 18.92
C GLY A 462 11.51 39.77 20.36
N ILE A 463 10.39 40.09 21.04
CA ILE A 463 10.39 40.40 22.48
C ILE A 463 10.74 39.15 23.30
N GLY A 464 10.21 37.99 22.90
CA GLY A 464 10.56 36.70 23.48
C GLY A 464 12.04 36.37 23.35
N ASP A 465 12.58 36.50 22.15
CA ASP A 465 13.98 36.24 21.83
C ASP A 465 14.89 37.21 22.59
N PHE A 466 14.49 38.47 22.76
CA PHE A 466 15.19 39.41 23.63
C PHE A 466 15.23 38.88 25.07
N LEU A 467 14.09 38.49 25.66
CA LEU A 467 14.08 37.95 27.02
C LEU A 467 14.94 36.69 27.15
N ALA A 468 14.88 35.78 26.17
CA ALA A 468 15.67 34.55 26.16
C ALA A 468 17.18 34.82 25.98
N THR A 469 17.57 35.79 25.16
CA THR A 469 18.99 36.08 24.88
C THR A 469 19.66 36.80 26.06
N TYR A 470 18.91 37.61 26.81
CA TYR A 470 19.44 38.44 27.89
C TYR A 470 19.18 37.89 29.30
N SER A 471 18.57 36.70 29.45
CA SER A 471 18.50 35.96 30.72
C SER A 471 19.74 35.07 30.93
N PHE A 472 20.27 35.01 32.15
CA PHE A 472 21.50 34.31 32.52
C PHE A 472 21.24 32.81 32.79
N GLY A 473 20.80 32.10 31.76
CA GLY A 473 20.41 30.69 31.87
C GLY A 473 19.80 30.10 30.61
N ALA A 474 19.93 30.80 29.47
CA ALA A 474 19.21 30.54 28.25
C ALA A 474 19.51 29.14 27.65
N GLU A 475 18.50 28.27 27.60
CA GLU A 475 18.43 27.29 26.53
C GLU A 475 18.04 28.04 25.25
N GLU A 476 18.89 27.98 24.21
CA GLU A 476 18.60 28.59 22.92
C GLU A 476 17.26 28.09 22.36
N PRO A 477 16.50 28.96 21.67
CA PRO A 477 15.38 28.49 20.88
C PRO A 477 15.89 27.49 19.86
N LEU A 478 15.28 26.30 19.85
CA LEU A 478 15.45 25.32 18.78
C LEU A 478 15.28 26.06 17.44
N LYS A 479 16.30 26.03 16.59
CA LYS A 479 16.16 26.41 15.19
C LYS A 479 14.93 25.67 14.65
N GLU A 480 14.03 26.42 14.00
CA GLU A 480 12.79 25.89 13.43
C GLU A 480 13.08 24.54 12.78
N VAL A 481 12.32 23.51 13.19
CA VAL A 481 12.20 22.26 12.43
C VAL A 481 11.95 22.67 10.99
N ASP A 482 12.85 22.24 10.08
CA ASP A 482 12.75 22.54 8.65
C ASP A 482 11.29 22.44 8.24
N ASP A 483 10.80 23.58 7.80
CA ASP A 483 9.43 23.73 7.39
C ASP A 483 9.25 22.84 6.17
N PRO A 484 8.36 21.82 6.17
CA PRO A 484 8.12 21.00 4.98
C PRO A 484 7.51 21.81 3.82
N ARG A 485 7.43 23.14 3.95
CA ARG A 485 7.08 24.13 2.93
C ARG A 485 8.12 24.22 1.81
N GLN A 486 9.37 23.78 2.04
CA GLN A 486 10.43 23.77 1.03
C GLN A 486 11.00 22.35 0.92
N ASP A 487 10.81 21.72 -0.24
CA ASP A 487 11.85 20.81 -0.73
C ASP A 487 13.07 21.72 -0.98
N SER A 488 13.84 22.03 0.06
CA SER A 488 15.09 22.79 -0.09
C SER A 488 16.05 21.88 -0.83
N ILE A 489 16.27 22.20 -2.11
CA ILE A 489 17.25 21.56 -2.99
C ILE A 489 18.69 21.98 -2.60
N GLU A 490 18.92 22.69 -1.50
CA GLU A 490 20.21 23.29 -1.19
C GLU A 490 20.87 22.70 0.07
N ASP A 491 21.89 21.87 -0.21
CA ASP A 491 23.18 21.71 0.48
C ASP A 491 23.21 21.25 1.95
N ASP A 492 23.13 19.93 2.14
CA ASP A 492 23.90 19.28 3.20
C ASP A 492 25.17 18.64 2.59
N PRO A 493 26.35 19.29 2.69
CA PRO A 493 27.60 18.75 2.13
C PRO A 493 28.06 17.45 2.80
N ASN A 494 27.46 17.06 3.93
CA ASN A 494 27.73 15.79 4.62
C ASN A 494 26.84 14.62 4.15
N SER A 495 25.84 14.86 3.30
CA SER A 495 25.05 13.78 2.69
C SER A 495 25.83 12.96 1.65
N LEU A 496 27.09 13.32 1.39
CA LEU A 496 27.98 12.69 0.42
C LEU A 496 29.02 11.71 1.02
N GLU A 497 29.01 11.43 2.32
CA GLU A 497 29.74 10.26 2.83
C GLU A 497 28.92 8.98 2.54
N LEU A 498 28.93 8.62 1.25
CA LEU A 498 28.56 7.30 0.76
C LEU A 498 29.45 6.25 1.43
N VAL A 499 28.85 5.34 2.19
CA VAL A 499 29.47 4.04 2.47
C VAL A 499 29.43 3.22 1.18
N PRO A 500 30.57 2.84 0.57
CA PRO A 500 30.56 1.94 -0.56
C PRO A 500 30.08 0.54 -0.11
N PRO A 501 29.41 -0.24 -0.98
CA PRO A 501 28.87 -1.54 -0.60
C PRO A 501 29.99 -2.48 -0.20
N ALA A 502 30.02 -2.88 1.08
CA ALA A 502 30.92 -3.91 1.57
C ALA A 502 30.52 -5.26 0.94
N ILE A 503 31.20 -5.62 -0.14
CA ILE A 503 31.27 -7.00 -0.61
C ILE A 503 32.25 -7.72 0.33
N GLU A 504 31.74 -8.24 1.44
CA GLU A 504 32.42 -9.32 2.16
C GLU A 504 31.50 -10.53 2.24
N LYS A 505 31.93 -11.59 1.57
CA LYS A 505 31.39 -12.94 1.72
C LYS A 505 31.73 -13.44 3.11
N SER A 506 30.71 -13.72 3.92
CA SER A 506 30.82 -14.60 5.08
C SER A 506 29.66 -15.62 5.05
N PRO A 507 29.87 -16.81 5.64
CA PRO A 507 29.23 -18.04 5.21
C PRO A 507 27.85 -18.26 5.82
N GLU A 508 27.03 -19.00 5.07
CA GLU A 508 25.69 -19.48 5.39
C GLU A 508 25.65 -20.21 6.75
N GLU A 509 24.92 -19.67 7.71
CA GLU A 509 24.38 -20.42 8.86
C GLU A 509 22.84 -20.46 8.77
N PRO A 510 22.21 -21.64 8.93
CA PRO A 510 20.77 -21.79 8.80
C PRO A 510 20.03 -21.28 10.04
N LEU A 511 19.15 -20.30 9.82
CA LEU A 511 18.19 -19.80 10.80
C LEU A 511 17.25 -20.93 11.28
N LEU A 512 17.41 -21.34 12.54
CA LEU A 512 16.44 -22.14 13.29
C LEU A 512 15.43 -21.19 13.97
N LEU A 513 14.18 -21.29 13.54
CA LEU A 513 13.01 -20.68 14.19
C LEU A 513 12.85 -21.22 15.63
N PRO A 514 12.57 -20.38 16.64
CA PRO A 514 12.15 -20.88 17.94
C PRO A 514 10.71 -21.43 17.89
N ALA A 515 10.50 -22.54 18.59
CA ALA A 515 9.23 -23.25 18.68
C ALA A 515 8.23 -22.57 19.65
N PRO A 516 6.92 -22.87 19.56
CA PRO A 516 5.90 -22.28 20.40
C PRO A 516 5.94 -22.87 21.81
N VAL A 517 5.68 -22.03 22.83
CA VAL A 517 5.50 -22.47 24.21
C VAL A 517 4.02 -22.75 24.43
N ASP A 518 3.71 -24.01 24.71
CA ASP A 518 2.38 -24.48 25.11
C ASP A 518 2.09 -24.06 26.56
N GLN A 519 0.96 -23.39 26.77
CA GLN A 519 0.31 -23.29 28.06
C GLN A 519 -0.80 -24.35 28.09
N GLU A 520 -0.75 -25.28 29.03
CA GLU A 520 -1.95 -25.80 29.69
C GLU A 520 -1.62 -26.70 30.89
N GLY A 521 -2.39 -26.50 31.96
CA GLY A 521 -2.75 -27.60 32.85
C GLY A 521 -2.28 -27.48 34.29
N GLN A 522 -3.07 -26.79 35.12
CA GLN A 522 -3.49 -27.37 36.40
C GLN A 522 -4.78 -26.70 36.86
N GLY A 523 -5.87 -27.48 36.78
CA GLY A 523 -7.15 -27.16 37.39
C GLY A 523 -7.49 -28.17 38.49
N ASN A 524 -8.25 -27.66 39.45
CA ASN A 524 -9.20 -28.34 40.34
C ASN A 524 -8.57 -29.07 41.55
N THR A 525 -9.09 -28.96 42.78
CA THR A 525 -10.45 -28.69 43.28
C THR A 525 -10.31 -28.48 44.81
N SER A 526 -10.78 -27.37 45.40
CA SER A 526 -12.11 -27.14 46.02
C SER A 526 -12.34 -27.81 47.38
N GLU A 527 -12.74 -26.97 48.35
CA GLU A 527 -13.84 -27.11 49.34
C GLU A 527 -13.42 -26.46 50.67
N GLU A 528 -14.00 -25.29 50.97
CA GLU A 528 -15.08 -25.08 51.97
C GLU A 528 -14.50 -24.84 53.37
N ALA A 529 -15.02 -23.98 54.26
CA ALA A 529 -16.04 -22.95 54.26
C ALA A 529 -16.02 -22.32 55.68
N GLY A 530 -16.47 -21.06 55.80
CA GLY A 530 -16.80 -20.42 57.08
C GLY A 530 -15.60 -19.95 57.91
N GLU A 531 -15.66 -18.88 58.70
CA GLU A 531 -16.78 -18.05 59.12
C GLU A 531 -16.20 -16.80 59.82
N GLU A 532 -17.07 -15.86 60.11
CA GLU A 532 -16.86 -14.49 60.55
C GLU A 532 -16.08 -14.29 61.88
N ALA A 533 -15.35 -13.16 61.97
CA ALA A 533 -15.12 -12.22 63.09
C ALA A 533 -15.18 -12.72 64.57
N PRO A 534 -14.37 -12.14 65.51
CA PRO A 534 -14.67 -10.76 65.88
C PRO A 534 -13.54 -9.90 66.51
N SER A 535 -13.85 -8.61 66.58
CA SER A 535 -13.41 -7.64 67.57
C SER A 535 -13.98 -7.90 68.97
N ASN A 536 -13.39 -7.24 69.98
CA ASN A 536 -13.77 -7.18 71.41
C ASN A 536 -13.10 -8.28 72.25
N VAL A 537 -12.69 -8.07 73.50
CA VAL A 537 -13.04 -7.12 74.57
C VAL A 537 -11.79 -7.11 75.52
N GLU A 538 -11.50 -6.19 76.44
CA GLU A 538 -12.38 -5.46 77.34
C GLU A 538 -11.64 -4.37 78.12
N LYS A 539 -12.43 -3.39 78.58
CA LYS A 539 -12.16 -2.52 79.74
C LYS A 539 -11.88 -3.40 80.97
N SER A 540 -11.14 -3.01 82.00
CA SER A 540 -11.55 -1.98 82.96
C SER A 540 -10.48 -1.88 84.08
N VAL A 541 -9.96 -0.68 84.35
CA VAL A 541 -10.13 0.11 85.59
C VAL A 541 -9.35 -0.35 86.83
N LEU A 542 -8.37 0.50 87.21
CA LEU A 542 -8.12 1.08 88.54
C LEU A 542 -8.28 0.18 89.79
N GLN A 543 -7.18 -0.11 90.51
CA GLN A 543 -6.82 0.57 91.77
C GLN A 543 -5.65 -0.09 92.54
N THR A 544 -4.78 0.79 93.04
CA THR A 544 -4.01 0.76 94.30
C THR A 544 -2.81 -0.18 94.47
N GLN A 545 -1.63 0.45 94.32
CA GLN A 545 -0.40 0.33 95.15
C GLN A 545 -0.68 0.12 96.66
N PRO A 546 0.27 -0.40 97.49
CA PRO A 546 1.63 0.14 97.54
C PRO A 546 2.80 -0.78 97.99
N ASP A 547 3.99 -0.17 97.91
CA ASP A 547 5.19 -0.33 98.74
C ASP A 547 6.07 -1.59 98.61
N SER A 548 7.13 -1.46 97.81
CA SER A 548 8.51 -1.61 98.32
C SER A 548 9.53 -1.09 97.29
N LYS A 549 10.40 -0.17 97.72
CA LYS A 549 11.35 0.59 96.89
C LYS A 549 12.62 -0.18 96.48
N GLU A 550 12.60 -1.52 96.50
CA GLU A 550 13.83 -2.32 96.31
C GLU A 550 13.83 -3.22 95.05
N GLU A 551 12.69 -3.57 94.44
CA GLU A 551 12.63 -4.43 93.22
C GLU A 551 12.70 -3.68 91.87
N LEU A 552 12.61 -2.34 91.87
CA LEU A 552 12.61 -1.53 90.63
C LEU A 552 14.01 -1.34 90.01
N LYS A 553 15.09 -1.56 90.77
CA LYS A 553 16.46 -1.39 90.26
C LYS A 553 16.98 -2.59 89.47
N GLU A 554 16.53 -3.81 89.79
CA GLU A 554 16.94 -5.02 89.07
C GLU A 554 16.20 -5.18 87.72
N THR A 555 14.96 -4.67 87.62
CA THR A 555 14.20 -4.69 86.36
C THR A 555 14.61 -3.57 85.38
N GLU A 556 15.02 -2.39 85.87
CA GLU A 556 15.62 -1.34 85.04
C GLU A 556 16.99 -1.74 84.46
N GLN A 557 17.80 -2.49 85.20
CA GLN A 557 19.11 -2.97 84.73
C GLN A 557 18.99 -4.04 83.64
N VAL A 558 18.07 -5.00 83.79
CA VAL A 558 17.82 -6.04 82.76
C VAL A 558 17.21 -5.44 81.48
N LEU A 559 16.39 -4.39 81.60
CA LEU A 559 15.85 -3.67 80.45
C LEU A 559 16.94 -2.87 79.72
N ALA A 560 17.83 -2.20 80.47
CA ALA A 560 18.95 -1.44 79.91
C ALA A 560 19.97 -2.34 79.18
N ASP A 561 20.25 -3.53 79.72
CA ASP A 561 21.13 -4.53 79.07
C ASP A 561 20.49 -5.07 77.77
N ALA A 562 19.16 -5.24 77.73
CA ALA A 562 18.43 -5.67 76.53
C ALA A 562 18.39 -4.57 75.46
N ASP A 563 18.19 -3.31 75.85
CA ASP A 563 18.24 -2.16 74.94
C ASP A 563 19.65 -1.93 74.38
N GLN A 564 20.69 -2.13 75.21
CA GLN A 564 22.08 -2.07 74.76
C GLN A 564 22.40 -3.16 73.73
N ALA A 565 21.90 -4.38 73.92
CA ALA A 565 22.06 -5.47 72.96
C ALA A 565 21.36 -5.20 71.63
N LEU A 566 20.17 -4.58 71.66
CA LEU A 566 19.43 -4.19 70.45
C LEU A 566 20.14 -3.09 69.65
N ILE A 567 20.66 -2.06 70.32
CA ILE A 567 21.40 -0.97 69.66
C ILE A 567 22.71 -1.49 69.06
N LYS A 568 23.39 -2.41 69.74
CA LYS A 568 24.59 -3.05 69.18
C LYS A 568 24.27 -3.87 67.92
N ALA A 569 23.19 -4.65 67.95
CA ALA A 569 22.74 -5.42 66.79
C ALA A 569 22.27 -4.52 65.63
N SER A 570 21.68 -3.35 65.91
CA SER A 570 21.30 -2.39 64.86
C SER A 570 22.51 -1.72 64.24
N LEU A 571 23.54 -1.37 65.01
CA LEU A 571 24.83 -0.86 64.50
C LEU A 571 25.55 -1.89 63.61
N GLU A 572 25.63 -3.15 64.03
CA GLU A 572 26.21 -4.24 63.21
C GLU A 572 25.44 -4.43 61.89
N LYS A 573 24.10 -4.34 61.93
CA LYS A 573 23.28 -4.45 60.72
C LYS A 573 23.39 -3.22 59.81
N LEU A 574 23.55 -2.04 60.40
CA LEU A 574 23.79 -0.79 59.67
C LEU A 574 25.12 -0.83 58.92
N ASP A 575 26.16 -1.37 59.56
CA ASP A 575 27.47 -1.53 58.95
C ASP A 575 27.41 -2.46 57.72
N LEU A 576 26.73 -3.61 57.85
CA LEU A 576 26.47 -4.51 56.71
C LEU A 576 25.68 -3.86 55.57
N LEU A 577 24.66 -3.04 55.89
CA LEU A 577 23.90 -2.31 54.88
C LEU A 577 24.79 -1.25 54.21
N ARG A 578 25.59 -0.53 54.98
CA ARG A 578 26.54 0.48 54.48
C ARG A 578 27.56 -0.12 53.52
N ASP A 579 28.07 -1.32 53.79
CA ASP A 579 28.94 -2.05 52.86
C ASP A 579 28.23 -2.38 51.53
N GLN A 580 26.95 -2.77 51.58
CA GLN A 580 26.15 -2.97 50.37
C GLN A 580 25.96 -1.66 49.59
N VAL A 581 25.73 -0.55 50.30
CA VAL A 581 25.62 0.80 49.71
C VAL A 581 26.92 1.20 49.01
N LYS A 582 28.07 0.92 49.62
CA LYS A 582 29.40 1.17 49.03
C LYS A 582 29.65 0.35 47.76
N LEU A 583 29.21 -0.91 47.73
CA LEU A 583 29.24 -1.73 46.51
C LEU A 583 28.33 -1.16 45.42
N GLN A 584 27.10 -0.76 45.75
CA GLN A 584 26.20 -0.14 44.79
C GLN A 584 26.76 1.19 44.25
N ALA A 585 27.42 1.98 45.07
CA ALA A 585 28.07 3.22 44.63
C ALA A 585 29.14 2.97 43.55
N ALA A 586 29.87 1.85 43.63
CA ALA A 586 30.82 1.44 42.59
C ALA A 586 30.11 1.07 41.27
N ASP A 587 28.94 0.44 41.33
CA ASP A 587 28.11 0.16 40.15
C ASP A 587 27.60 1.45 39.51
N VAL A 588 27.17 2.44 40.32
CA VAL A 588 26.74 3.77 39.82
C VAL A 588 27.89 4.50 39.15
N MET A 589 29.10 4.45 39.72
CA MET A 589 30.31 5.02 39.12
C MET A 589 30.61 4.37 37.76
N SER A 590 30.48 3.04 37.67
CA SER A 590 30.65 2.33 36.40
C SER A 590 29.59 2.74 35.38
N ASP A 591 28.33 2.92 35.78
CA ASP A 591 27.26 3.38 34.90
C ASP A 591 27.54 4.79 34.37
N LEU A 592 28.03 5.71 35.21
CA LEU A 592 28.45 7.06 34.79
C LEU A 592 29.60 7.03 33.77
N GLN A 593 30.63 6.21 34.01
CA GLN A 593 31.75 6.06 33.07
C GLN A 593 31.33 5.48 31.72
N ARG A 594 30.33 4.59 31.71
CA ARG A 594 29.80 4.02 30.46
C ARG A 594 29.12 5.07 29.59
N VAL A 595 28.47 6.08 30.19
CA VAL A 595 27.77 7.14 29.45
C VAL A 595 28.71 7.84 28.46
N ASP A 596 29.93 8.16 28.86
CA ASP A 596 30.89 8.85 27.98
C ASP A 596 31.20 8.05 26.70
N SER A 597 31.26 6.72 26.81
CA SER A 597 31.52 5.82 25.69
C SER A 597 30.27 5.51 24.86
N GLU A 598 29.13 5.21 25.52
CA GLU A 598 27.90 4.77 24.88
C GLU A 598 27.16 5.95 24.23
N ALA A 599 27.20 7.14 24.84
CA ALA A 599 26.58 8.33 24.29
C ALA A 599 27.40 9.00 23.18
N ALA A 600 28.58 8.49 22.80
CA ALA A 600 29.49 9.15 21.85
C ALA A 600 28.83 9.48 20.49
N TYR A 601 28.08 8.53 19.91
CA TYR A 601 27.33 8.75 18.67
C TYR A 601 26.31 9.90 18.82
N ARG A 602 25.57 9.90 19.94
CA ARG A 602 24.57 10.91 20.25
C ARG A 602 25.20 12.29 20.48
N ILE A 603 26.26 12.37 21.27
CA ILE A 603 27.02 13.60 21.50
C ILE A 603 27.46 14.17 20.17
N GLY A 604 27.92 13.36 19.21
CA GLY A 604 28.24 13.81 17.85
C GLY A 604 27.13 14.64 17.20
N ARG A 605 25.87 14.21 17.32
CA ARG A 605 24.69 14.83 16.70
C ARG A 605 24.01 15.92 17.54
N MET A 606 24.41 16.09 18.81
CA MET A 606 23.91 17.18 19.66
C MET A 606 24.37 18.55 19.17
N ARG A 607 23.55 19.57 19.42
CA ARG A 607 23.94 20.97 19.22
C ARG A 607 25.09 21.39 20.14
N PRO A 608 25.89 22.41 19.78
CA PRO A 608 26.98 22.89 20.63
C PRO A 608 26.55 23.24 22.05
N THR A 609 25.41 23.92 22.20
CA THR A 609 24.84 24.29 23.49
C THR A 609 24.31 23.07 24.26
N GLU A 610 23.73 22.08 23.58
CA GLU A 610 23.31 20.81 24.19
C GLU A 610 24.49 19.97 24.66
N LYS A 611 25.61 20.02 23.95
CA LYS A 611 26.88 19.40 24.38
C LYS A 611 27.38 20.05 25.67
N GLU A 612 27.30 21.37 25.76
CA GLU A 612 27.72 22.11 26.95
C GLU A 612 26.83 21.82 28.17
N THR A 613 25.51 21.79 27.99
CA THR A 613 24.58 21.44 29.08
C THR A 613 24.77 19.99 29.51
N PHE A 614 24.85 19.06 28.56
CA PHE A 614 25.10 17.65 28.85
C PHE A 614 26.42 17.46 29.62
N ALA A 615 27.52 18.05 29.15
CA ALA A 615 28.81 17.95 29.82
C ALA A 615 28.81 18.57 31.22
N ARG A 616 28.09 19.69 31.41
CA ARG A 616 27.91 20.30 32.73
C ARG A 616 27.12 19.38 33.65
N GLU A 617 26.02 18.81 33.18
CA GLU A 617 25.17 17.93 33.97
C GLU A 617 25.86 16.63 34.35
N MET A 618 26.64 16.02 33.46
CA MET A 618 27.43 14.83 33.79
C MET A 618 28.53 15.12 34.83
N ARG A 619 29.15 16.31 34.77
CA ARG A 619 30.10 16.74 35.82
C ARG A 619 29.42 16.88 37.17
N LEU A 620 28.26 17.54 37.21
CA LEU A 620 27.51 17.71 38.46
C LEU A 620 27.14 16.35 39.08
N LEU A 621 26.66 15.39 38.28
CA LEU A 621 26.37 14.05 38.77
C LEU A 621 27.58 13.32 39.32
N ASN A 622 28.76 13.53 38.72
CA ASN A 622 30.00 12.94 39.21
C ASN A 622 30.44 13.59 40.52
N ASP A 623 30.36 14.91 40.62
CA ASP A 623 30.67 15.66 41.85
C ASP A 623 29.70 15.28 42.99
N ASP A 624 28.42 15.10 42.69
CA ASP A 624 27.39 14.66 43.65
C ASP A 624 27.66 13.22 44.14
N LEU A 625 28.05 12.31 43.25
CA LEU A 625 28.43 10.95 43.64
C LEU A 625 29.69 10.95 44.52
N GLU A 626 30.71 11.76 44.20
CA GLU A 626 31.91 11.90 45.04
C GLU A 626 31.56 12.43 46.44
N ARG A 627 30.62 13.37 46.53
CA ARG A 627 30.11 13.88 47.81
C ARG A 627 29.41 12.77 48.61
N LEU A 628 28.56 11.98 47.98
CA LEU A 628 27.85 10.86 48.62
C LEU A 628 28.81 9.77 49.10
N LEU A 629 29.83 9.43 48.30
CA LEU A 629 30.88 8.49 48.69
C LEU A 629 31.61 8.96 49.95
N LYS A 630 31.94 10.24 50.02
CA LYS A 630 32.57 10.82 51.21
C LYS A 630 31.65 10.76 52.44
N GLN A 631 30.35 11.00 52.29
CA GLN A 631 29.38 10.84 53.37
C GLN A 631 29.27 9.38 53.83
N ILE A 632 29.30 8.41 52.92
CA ILE A 632 29.30 6.97 53.24
C ILE A 632 30.58 6.57 54.02
N ASP A 633 31.72 7.20 53.71
CA ASP A 633 32.97 7.02 54.46
C ASP A 633 32.94 7.71 55.83
N ASP A 634 32.36 8.91 55.94
CA ASP A 634 32.19 9.61 57.23
C ASP A 634 31.22 8.85 58.17
N ASN A 635 30.18 8.22 57.62
CA ASN A 635 29.22 7.41 58.37
C ASN A 635 29.85 6.16 59.00
N GLU A 636 30.88 5.58 58.37
CA GLU A 636 31.66 4.46 58.95
C GLU A 636 32.36 4.88 60.23
N LEU A 637 33.03 6.04 60.19
CA LEU A 637 33.72 6.59 61.36
C LEU A 637 32.75 6.90 62.50
N GLU A 638 31.52 7.32 62.18
CA GLU A 638 30.49 7.61 63.19
C GLU A 638 29.83 6.34 63.75
N ILE A 639 29.61 5.31 62.93
CA ILE A 639 29.17 3.98 63.39
C ILE A 639 30.20 3.37 64.35
N GLU A 640 31.50 3.46 64.03
CA GLU A 640 32.58 3.01 64.91
C GLU A 640 32.60 3.79 66.23
N ARG A 641 32.48 5.12 66.20
CA ARG A 641 32.39 5.96 67.41
C ARG A 641 31.19 5.63 68.30
N LEU A 642 30.01 5.46 67.72
CA LEU A 642 28.80 5.13 68.46
C LEU A 642 28.90 3.72 69.07
N GLY A 643 29.58 2.80 68.40
CA GLY A 643 29.92 1.48 68.95
C GLY A 643 30.89 1.55 70.14
N GLU A 644 31.90 2.42 70.09
CA GLU A 644 32.88 2.61 71.18
C GLU A 644 32.34 3.35 72.41
N THR A 645 31.38 4.28 72.20
CA THR A 645 30.78 5.11 73.27
C THR A 645 29.52 4.51 73.91
N LEU A 646 29.16 3.27 73.57
CA LEU A 646 27.95 2.59 74.02
C LEU A 646 28.01 2.18 75.50
N VAL A 647 27.53 3.07 76.39
CA VAL A 647 27.47 2.89 77.85
C VAL A 647 26.00 2.93 78.33
N PRO A 648 25.60 2.19 79.39
CA PRO A 648 24.21 2.14 79.86
C PRO A 648 23.54 3.49 80.17
N GLU A 649 24.33 4.54 80.40
CA GLU A 649 23.84 5.89 80.73
C GLU A 649 23.45 6.73 79.49
N ASN A 650 23.96 6.40 78.28
CA ASN A 650 23.77 7.18 77.03
C ASN A 650 22.93 6.46 75.95
N LEU A 651 22.17 5.43 76.34
CA LEU A 651 21.42 4.57 75.41
C LEU A 651 20.45 5.35 74.50
N ARG A 652 19.76 6.37 75.05
CA ARG A 652 18.77 7.15 74.31
C ARG A 652 19.40 8.09 73.28
N GLU A 653 20.51 8.74 73.64
CA GLU A 653 21.26 9.61 72.72
C GLU A 653 21.88 8.79 71.59
N THR A 654 22.39 7.59 71.89
CA THR A 654 22.95 6.69 70.88
C THR A 654 21.86 6.15 69.94
N ALA A 655 20.68 5.81 70.46
CA ALA A 655 19.54 5.38 69.65
C ALA A 655 19.04 6.48 68.69
N ASP A 656 18.97 7.73 69.17
CA ASP A 656 18.60 8.88 68.32
C ASP A 656 19.65 9.12 67.21
N ALA A 657 20.94 8.99 67.53
CA ALA A 657 22.03 9.08 66.55
C ALA A 657 21.99 7.95 65.50
N VAL A 658 21.66 6.72 65.93
CA VAL A 658 21.46 5.58 65.02
C VAL A 658 20.30 5.82 64.06
N VAL A 659 19.18 6.38 64.52
CA VAL A 659 18.05 6.74 63.64
C VAL A 659 18.47 7.84 62.66
N GLY A 660 19.28 8.80 63.09
CA GLY A 660 19.91 9.81 62.21
C GLY A 660 20.73 9.17 61.09
N LEU A 661 21.66 8.27 61.44
CA LEU A 661 22.50 7.56 60.47
C LEU A 661 21.68 6.69 59.50
N VAL A 662 20.62 6.02 59.97
CA VAL A 662 19.68 5.29 59.08
C VAL A 662 19.06 6.24 58.07
N SER A 663 18.64 7.42 58.51
CA SER A 663 18.04 8.44 57.63
C SER A 663 19.04 8.98 56.62
N GLU A 664 20.30 9.19 57.02
CA GLU A 664 21.37 9.67 56.13
C GLU A 664 21.77 8.62 55.10
N ILE A 665 21.94 7.35 55.51
CA ILE A 665 22.24 6.24 54.60
C ILE A 665 21.08 6.01 53.63
N ALA A 666 19.83 6.08 54.11
CA ALA A 666 18.66 5.98 53.25
C ALA A 666 18.61 7.11 52.22
N ALA A 667 18.87 8.36 52.63
CA ALA A 667 18.94 9.51 51.71
C ALA A 667 20.04 9.35 50.66
N ALA A 668 21.22 8.85 51.05
CA ALA A 668 22.33 8.60 50.13
C ALA A 668 21.98 7.53 49.07
N VAL A 669 21.33 6.42 49.47
CA VAL A 669 20.85 5.39 48.54
C VAL A 669 19.83 5.97 47.56
N ASP A 670 18.91 6.77 48.09
CA ASP A 670 17.86 7.43 47.33
C ASP A 670 18.45 8.38 46.28
N GLU A 671 19.44 9.19 46.63
CA GLU A 671 20.14 10.11 45.72
C GLU A 671 20.98 9.35 44.67
N MET A 672 21.73 8.32 45.09
CA MET A 672 22.47 7.45 44.17
C MET A 672 21.55 6.76 43.14
N SER A 673 20.34 6.38 43.53
CA SER A 673 19.37 5.78 42.61
C SER A 673 18.93 6.74 41.49
N LEU A 674 18.83 8.05 41.79
CA LEU A 674 18.51 9.08 40.80
C LEU A 674 19.69 9.34 39.87
N ILE A 675 20.92 9.38 40.40
CA ILE A 675 22.16 9.48 39.61
C ILE A 675 22.26 8.30 38.65
N GLN A 676 22.04 7.07 39.16
CA GLN A 676 22.06 5.86 38.34
C GLN A 676 20.99 5.86 37.25
N ALA A 677 19.74 6.23 37.61
CA ALA A 677 18.66 6.34 36.63
C ALA A 677 19.01 7.34 35.53
N ARG A 678 19.60 8.48 35.88
CA ARG A 678 20.01 9.50 34.92
C ARG A 678 21.15 9.03 34.02
N ALA A 679 22.19 8.42 34.58
CA ALA A 679 23.29 7.86 33.81
C ALA A 679 22.79 6.83 32.78
N ARG A 680 21.93 5.90 33.21
CA ARG A 680 21.36 4.86 32.33
C ARG A 680 20.47 5.44 31.24
N VAL A 681 19.69 6.48 31.53
CA VAL A 681 18.83 7.15 30.54
C VAL A 681 19.65 7.87 29.47
N GLU A 682 20.78 8.46 29.85
CA GLU A 682 21.72 9.13 28.95
C GLU A 682 22.55 8.15 28.11
N ALA A 683 22.75 6.92 28.59
CA ALA A 683 23.48 5.85 27.90
C ALA A 683 22.66 5.17 26.79
N ILE A 684 21.32 5.24 26.81
CA ILE A 684 20.48 4.62 25.77
C ILE A 684 20.74 5.29 24.41
N THR A 685 21.33 4.58 23.45
CA THR A 685 21.54 5.06 22.07
C THR A 685 20.97 4.11 21.02
N ILE A 686 20.41 4.68 19.97
CA ILE A 686 20.02 3.97 18.75
C ILE A 686 20.85 4.55 17.61
N GLU A 687 21.47 3.68 16.81
CA GLU A 687 22.19 4.08 15.59
C GLU A 687 21.33 3.75 14.37
N PRO A 688 20.48 4.68 13.89
CA PRO A 688 19.70 4.45 12.70
C PRO A 688 20.59 4.52 11.46
N GLU A 689 20.55 3.49 10.62
CA GLU A 689 21.16 3.53 9.28
C GLU A 689 20.23 4.31 8.34
N LEU A 690 20.63 5.53 7.98
CA LEU A 690 19.88 6.39 7.06
C LEU A 690 20.09 5.90 5.63
N ILE A 691 19.05 5.32 5.04
CA ILE A 691 19.05 4.88 3.65
C ILE A 691 18.28 5.89 2.81
N ASP A 692 18.88 6.34 1.71
CA ASP A 692 18.20 7.19 0.74
C ASP A 692 16.93 6.49 0.17
N PRO A 693 15.79 7.19 0.05
CA PRO A 693 14.55 6.59 -0.43
C PRO A 693 14.66 5.92 -1.80
N ASP A 694 15.49 6.43 -2.71
CA ASP A 694 15.65 5.88 -4.06
C ASP A 694 16.53 4.62 -4.04
N ILE A 695 17.56 4.58 -3.18
CA ILE A 695 18.35 3.36 -2.94
C ILE A 695 17.47 2.27 -2.32
N ALA A 696 16.70 2.61 -1.28
CA ALA A 696 15.75 1.68 -0.65
C ALA A 696 14.71 1.15 -1.66
N PHE A 697 14.30 1.99 -2.62
CA PHE A 697 13.41 1.57 -3.70
C PHE A 697 14.07 0.60 -4.68
N GLU A 698 15.32 0.82 -5.10
CA GLU A 698 16.03 -0.12 -5.98
C GLU A 698 16.31 -1.47 -5.30
N ILE A 699 16.66 -1.46 -4.00
CA ILE A 699 16.76 -2.68 -3.17
C ILE A 699 15.42 -3.42 -3.15
N SER A 700 14.32 -2.68 -2.94
CA SER A 700 12.97 -3.23 -2.96
C SER A 700 12.63 -3.84 -4.33
N ARG A 701 12.95 -3.15 -5.41
CA ARG A 701 12.70 -3.59 -6.79
C ARG A 701 13.45 -4.88 -7.15
N ALA A 702 14.63 -5.09 -6.59
CA ALA A 702 15.44 -6.28 -6.81
C ALA A 702 14.91 -7.50 -6.03
N ASN A 703 14.42 -7.31 -4.79
CA ASN A 703 14.11 -8.41 -3.88
C ASN A 703 12.61 -8.74 -3.75
N ARG A 704 11.72 -7.82 -4.12
CA ARG A 704 10.27 -8.01 -3.95
C ARG A 704 9.67 -8.98 -4.97
N LEU A 705 9.19 -10.12 -4.47
CA LEU A 705 8.53 -11.14 -5.29
C LEU A 705 7.17 -10.68 -5.83
N ASP A 706 6.43 -9.85 -5.08
CA ASP A 706 5.17 -9.27 -5.54
C ASP A 706 5.38 -8.31 -6.72
N TRP A 707 6.49 -7.57 -6.74
CA TRP A 707 6.91 -6.75 -7.87
C TRP A 707 7.20 -7.59 -9.14
N MET A 708 7.93 -8.71 -8.97
CA MET A 708 8.22 -9.64 -10.07
C MET A 708 6.93 -10.21 -10.68
N ASN A 709 6.00 -10.66 -9.84
CA ASN A 709 4.71 -11.19 -10.27
C ASN A 709 3.88 -10.15 -11.04
N ASN A 710 3.89 -8.89 -10.58
CA ASN A 710 3.16 -7.81 -11.25
C ASN A 710 3.73 -7.48 -12.63
N ARG A 711 5.06 -7.56 -12.81
CA ARG A 711 5.70 -7.39 -14.13
C ARG A 711 5.37 -8.52 -15.10
N ALA A 712 5.41 -9.76 -14.62
CA ALA A 712 5.00 -10.92 -15.40
C ALA A 712 3.52 -10.79 -15.84
N ALA A 713 2.63 -10.39 -14.92
CA ALA A 713 1.21 -10.19 -15.23
C ALA A 713 0.98 -9.09 -16.30
N LEU A 714 1.77 -8.02 -16.31
CA LEU A 714 1.70 -6.99 -17.35
C LEU A 714 2.08 -7.55 -18.73
N VAL A 715 3.11 -8.39 -18.79
CA VAL A 715 3.53 -9.06 -20.03
C VAL A 715 2.49 -10.06 -20.50
N ASP A 716 1.85 -10.81 -19.59
CA ASP A 716 0.75 -11.72 -19.91
C ASP A 716 -0.41 -11.00 -20.61
N GLN A 717 -0.80 -9.84 -20.08
CA GLN A 717 -1.86 -9.02 -20.66
C GLN A 717 -1.45 -8.42 -22.01
N TRP A 718 -0.18 -8.01 -22.16
CA TRP A 718 0.36 -7.58 -23.44
C TRP A 718 0.34 -8.70 -24.51
N ARG A 719 0.69 -9.94 -24.14
CA ARG A 719 0.65 -11.11 -25.06
C ARG A 719 -0.74 -11.36 -25.60
N LEU A 720 -1.79 -11.11 -24.82
CA LEU A 720 -3.19 -11.26 -25.24
C LEU A 720 -3.57 -10.33 -26.41
N ILE A 721 -2.91 -9.18 -26.57
CA ILE A 721 -3.13 -8.30 -27.74
C ILE A 721 -2.74 -9.04 -29.02
N GLN A 722 -1.55 -9.64 -29.04
CA GLN A 722 -1.07 -10.39 -30.20
C GLN A 722 -1.90 -11.67 -30.43
N PHE A 723 -2.27 -12.38 -29.35
CA PHE A 723 -3.12 -13.56 -29.43
C PHE A 723 -4.48 -13.25 -30.06
N ASN A 724 -5.20 -12.25 -29.55
CA ASN A 724 -6.50 -11.87 -30.08
C ASN A 724 -6.40 -11.26 -31.49
N ALA A 725 -5.27 -10.63 -31.83
CA ALA A 725 -5.02 -10.13 -33.17
C ALA A 725 -4.86 -11.26 -34.21
N MET A 726 -4.45 -12.48 -33.82
CA MET A 726 -4.39 -13.62 -34.74
C MET A 726 -5.78 -14.07 -35.17
N SER A 727 -6.78 -13.99 -34.29
CA SER A 727 -8.17 -14.37 -34.59
C SER A 727 -8.84 -13.47 -35.64
N LEU A 728 -8.24 -12.31 -35.97
CA LEU A 728 -8.72 -11.41 -37.03
C LEU A 728 -8.32 -11.89 -38.44
N LEU A 729 -7.32 -12.77 -38.55
CA LEU A 729 -6.81 -13.24 -39.82
C LEU A 729 -7.68 -14.37 -40.40
N ALA A 730 -7.39 -14.75 -41.64
CA ALA A 730 -7.97 -15.95 -42.24
C ALA A 730 -7.45 -17.20 -41.51
N GLY A 731 -8.33 -18.17 -41.27
CA GLY A 731 -7.95 -19.44 -40.67
C GLY A 731 -7.49 -20.42 -41.75
N LEU A 732 -6.36 -21.10 -41.54
CA LEU A 732 -5.93 -22.24 -42.35
C LEU A 732 -5.55 -23.39 -41.43
N GLY A 733 -6.41 -24.41 -41.36
CA GLY A 733 -6.20 -25.59 -40.54
C GLY A 733 -5.84 -26.80 -41.38
N LEU A 734 -4.83 -27.55 -40.97
CA LEU A 734 -4.53 -28.88 -41.48
C LEU A 734 -4.92 -29.91 -40.42
N GLU A 735 -5.85 -30.78 -40.79
CA GLU A 735 -6.28 -31.91 -39.99
C GLU A 735 -5.80 -33.17 -40.69
N ILE A 736 -5.11 -34.05 -39.97
CA ILE A 736 -4.71 -35.36 -40.47
C ILE A 736 -5.29 -36.37 -39.51
N ASP A 737 -6.08 -37.28 -40.03
CA ASP A 737 -6.72 -38.34 -39.27
C ASP A 737 -6.29 -39.70 -39.82
N GLY A 738 -6.26 -40.70 -38.95
CA GLY A 738 -5.91 -42.04 -39.36
C GLY A 738 -6.22 -43.06 -38.29
N ASN A 739 -6.59 -44.26 -38.73
CA ASN A 739 -6.82 -45.40 -37.86
C ASN A 739 -6.20 -46.65 -38.46
N LEU A 740 -5.95 -47.62 -37.59
CA LEU A 740 -5.50 -48.96 -37.94
C LEU A 740 -6.39 -49.94 -37.19
N SER A 741 -6.88 -50.96 -37.88
CA SER A 741 -7.68 -52.02 -37.26
C SER A 741 -6.92 -53.35 -37.26
N THR A 742 -7.34 -54.26 -36.40
CA THR A 742 -6.81 -55.63 -36.38
C THR A 742 -7.67 -56.53 -37.26
N THR A 743 -7.08 -57.62 -37.74
CA THR A 743 -7.79 -58.69 -38.46
C THR A 743 -7.67 -59.99 -37.69
N GLY A 744 -8.80 -60.67 -37.44
CA GLY A 744 -8.86 -61.95 -36.71
C GLY A 744 -8.89 -61.77 -35.18
N ASN A 745 -8.57 -62.84 -34.44
CA ASN A 745 -8.75 -62.89 -32.97
C ASN A 745 -7.62 -62.24 -32.16
N ASN A 746 -6.57 -61.68 -32.79
CA ASN A 746 -5.47 -61.05 -32.05
C ASN A 746 -5.68 -59.53 -31.92
N PRO A 747 -5.98 -59.01 -30.72
CA PRO A 747 -6.28 -57.60 -30.49
C PRO A 747 -5.05 -56.67 -30.59
N ALA A 748 -3.82 -57.19 -30.65
CA ALA A 748 -2.60 -56.40 -30.75
C ALA A 748 -1.98 -56.37 -32.18
N ARG A 749 -2.54 -57.11 -33.14
CA ARG A 749 -1.97 -57.24 -34.49
C ARG A 749 -2.55 -56.20 -35.45
N PHE A 750 -2.12 -54.95 -35.31
CA PHE A 750 -2.45 -53.87 -36.25
C PHE A 750 -1.76 -54.09 -37.61
N ARG A 751 -2.46 -53.82 -38.71
CA ARG A 751 -1.91 -53.95 -40.07
C ARG A 751 -2.16 -52.68 -40.87
N ALA A 752 -1.13 -52.14 -41.53
CA ALA A 752 -1.29 -50.94 -42.36
C ALA A 752 -2.38 -51.08 -43.46
N PRO A 753 -2.54 -52.22 -44.17
CA PRO A 753 -3.55 -52.33 -45.22
C PRO A 753 -5.01 -52.40 -44.74
N THR A 754 -5.27 -52.49 -43.43
CA THR A 754 -6.63 -52.39 -42.85
C THR A 754 -6.96 -50.97 -42.42
N GLY A 755 -5.97 -50.07 -42.49
CA GLY A 755 -6.08 -48.70 -42.05
C GLY A 755 -6.91 -47.82 -42.96
N GLU A 756 -7.36 -46.71 -42.37
CA GLU A 756 -7.91 -45.56 -43.08
C GLU A 756 -7.06 -44.36 -42.70
N MET A 757 -6.69 -43.53 -43.67
CA MET A 757 -5.94 -42.29 -43.48
C MET A 757 -6.61 -41.18 -44.26
N GLY A 758 -6.85 -40.07 -43.58
CA GLY A 758 -7.47 -38.87 -44.10
C GLY A 758 -6.61 -37.64 -43.87
N GLY A 759 -6.76 -36.65 -44.74
CA GLY A 759 -6.22 -35.33 -44.57
C GLY A 759 -7.25 -34.31 -45.01
N ARG A 760 -7.44 -33.24 -44.23
CA ARG A 760 -8.37 -32.17 -44.53
C ARG A 760 -7.69 -30.81 -44.33
N LEU A 761 -7.63 -30.02 -45.39
CA LEU A 761 -7.22 -28.62 -45.35
C LEU A 761 -8.48 -27.75 -45.29
N ARG A 762 -8.66 -27.01 -44.19
CA ARG A 762 -9.81 -26.12 -43.98
C ARG A 762 -9.34 -24.67 -44.05
N PHE A 763 -9.90 -23.90 -44.98
CA PHE A 763 -9.74 -22.46 -45.09
C PHE A 763 -11.01 -21.75 -44.63
N ASP A 764 -10.88 -20.79 -43.72
CA ASP A 764 -11.96 -19.95 -43.20
C ASP A 764 -11.71 -18.48 -43.59
N ALA A 765 -12.62 -17.91 -44.36
CA ALA A 765 -12.48 -16.55 -44.89
C ALA A 765 -12.83 -15.49 -43.83
N PRO A 766 -12.04 -14.43 -43.68
CA PRO A 766 -12.26 -13.38 -42.67
C PRO A 766 -13.32 -12.36 -43.10
N LEU A 767 -14.51 -12.83 -43.50
CA LEU A 767 -15.60 -11.97 -43.98
C LEU A 767 -16.28 -11.20 -42.84
N THR A 768 -16.46 -11.86 -41.70
CA THR A 768 -17.19 -11.34 -40.55
C THR A 768 -16.39 -11.63 -39.27
N ARG A 769 -15.78 -10.59 -38.67
CA ARG A 769 -14.91 -10.71 -37.49
C ARG A 769 -15.24 -9.70 -36.38
N LEU A 770 -16.53 -9.35 -36.20
CA LEU A 770 -16.92 -8.28 -35.26
C LEU A 770 -16.64 -8.65 -33.80
N ILE A 771 -16.89 -9.91 -33.42
CA ILE A 771 -16.64 -10.39 -32.06
C ILE A 771 -15.14 -10.40 -31.78
N GLU A 772 -14.35 -10.93 -32.72
CA GLU A 772 -12.88 -10.97 -32.63
C GLU A 772 -12.28 -9.56 -32.60
N ARG A 773 -12.85 -8.62 -33.38
CA ARG A 773 -12.49 -7.19 -33.34
C ARG A 773 -12.75 -6.60 -31.95
N ASN A 774 -13.91 -6.86 -31.36
CA ASN A 774 -14.25 -6.33 -30.06
C ASN A 774 -13.36 -6.93 -28.96
N ASN A 775 -13.05 -8.23 -29.03
CA ASN A 775 -12.10 -8.89 -28.13
C ASN A 775 -10.69 -8.31 -28.28
N PHE A 776 -10.23 -8.07 -29.51
CA PHE A 776 -8.94 -7.42 -29.77
C PHE A 776 -8.89 -6.00 -29.19
N ARG A 777 -9.96 -5.21 -29.38
CA ARG A 777 -10.03 -3.85 -28.83
C ARG A 777 -10.08 -3.85 -27.31
N GLN A 778 -10.84 -4.78 -26.70
CA GLN A 778 -10.87 -4.95 -25.26
C GLN A 778 -9.47 -5.31 -24.72
N ALA A 779 -8.74 -6.24 -25.35
CA ALA A 779 -7.39 -6.60 -24.91
C ALA A 779 -6.41 -5.42 -24.89
N ILE A 780 -6.50 -4.50 -25.87
CA ILE A 780 -5.70 -3.26 -25.87
C ILE A 780 -6.04 -2.38 -24.67
N LEU A 781 -7.33 -2.23 -24.38
CA LEU A 781 -7.81 -1.39 -23.28
C LEU A 781 -7.44 -2.00 -21.92
N ASP A 782 -7.55 -3.32 -21.78
CA ASP A 782 -7.17 -4.07 -20.57
C ASP A 782 -5.66 -3.96 -20.31
N TYR A 783 -4.82 -4.08 -21.34
CA TYR A 783 -3.38 -3.81 -21.23
C TYR A 783 -3.09 -2.39 -20.75
N GLN A 784 -3.79 -1.38 -21.28
CA GLN A 784 -3.60 0.00 -20.84
C GLN A 784 -4.04 0.21 -19.38
N GLN A 785 -5.08 -0.48 -18.90
CA GLN A 785 -5.45 -0.47 -17.47
C GLN A 785 -4.35 -1.06 -16.59
N VAL A 786 -3.87 -2.24 -16.94
CA VAL A 786 -2.85 -2.96 -16.16
C VAL A 786 -1.53 -2.16 -16.16
N ARG A 787 -1.17 -1.52 -17.28
CA ARG A 787 -0.04 -0.58 -17.35
C ARG A 787 -0.19 0.58 -16.37
N ARG A 788 -1.36 1.23 -16.31
CA ARG A 788 -1.61 2.33 -15.36
C ARG A 788 -1.56 1.86 -13.92
N GLN A 789 -2.09 0.66 -13.64
CA GLN A 789 -2.03 0.05 -12.31
C GLN A 789 -0.60 -0.26 -11.88
N GLN A 790 0.25 -0.75 -12.79
CA GLN A 790 1.67 -0.99 -12.53
C GLN A 790 2.42 0.30 -12.15
N ILE A 791 2.19 1.39 -12.90
CA ILE A 791 2.78 2.69 -12.60
C ILE A 791 2.34 3.19 -11.20
N ARG A 792 1.05 3.04 -10.86
CA ARG A 792 0.56 3.40 -9.51
C ARG A 792 1.13 2.50 -8.41
N TYR A 793 1.31 1.22 -8.69
CA TYR A 793 1.89 0.27 -7.75
C TYR A 793 3.34 0.67 -7.41
N GLU A 794 4.11 1.09 -8.40
CA GLU A 794 5.44 1.70 -8.19
C GLU A 794 5.38 2.91 -7.26
N ASP A 795 4.48 3.86 -7.51
CA ASP A 795 4.35 5.04 -6.67
C ASP A 795 3.94 4.72 -5.23
N ARG A 796 3.10 3.71 -5.03
CA ARG A 796 2.68 3.29 -3.69
C ARG A 796 3.83 2.71 -2.88
N ILE A 797 4.74 1.97 -3.53
CA ILE A 797 5.93 1.45 -2.87
C ILE A 797 6.84 2.63 -2.49
N LYS A 798 7.11 3.54 -3.42
CA LYS A 798 7.91 4.75 -3.16
C LYS A 798 7.31 5.59 -2.02
N LEU A 799 5.99 5.78 -2.03
CA LEU A 799 5.26 6.45 -0.94
C LEU A 799 5.45 5.73 0.39
N SER A 800 5.25 4.41 0.43
CA SER A 800 5.38 3.62 1.66
C SER A 800 6.79 3.71 2.24
N ILE A 801 7.83 3.64 1.41
CA ILE A 801 9.22 3.77 1.84
C ILE A 801 9.47 5.15 2.43
N ARG A 802 9.06 6.22 1.72
CA ARG A 802 9.18 7.60 2.23
C ARG A 802 8.45 7.83 3.55
N GLN A 803 7.28 7.23 3.72
CA GLN A 803 6.51 7.34 4.95
C GLN A 803 7.19 6.59 6.11
N LEU A 804 7.74 5.41 5.84
CA LEU A 804 8.49 4.63 6.84
C LEU A 804 9.77 5.36 7.28
N LEU A 805 10.52 5.94 6.35
CA LEU A 805 11.73 6.71 6.68
C LEU A 805 11.40 7.95 7.53
N ARG A 806 10.34 8.69 7.19
CA ARG A 806 9.87 9.81 8.03
C ARG A 806 9.32 9.36 9.39
N GLN A 807 8.68 8.19 9.45
CA GLN A 807 8.23 7.64 10.73
C GLN A 807 9.43 7.27 11.61
N LEU A 808 10.49 6.70 11.03
CA LEU A 808 11.72 6.40 11.74
C LEU A 808 12.40 7.66 12.28
N GLU A 809 12.46 8.73 11.49
CA GLU A 809 12.96 10.04 11.97
C GLU A 809 12.08 10.61 13.10
N LEU A 810 10.76 10.47 13.00
CA LEU A 810 9.83 10.89 14.05
C LEU A 810 10.03 10.08 15.33
N ASP A 811 10.25 8.77 15.24
CA ASP A 811 10.46 7.89 16.39
C ASP A 811 11.80 8.19 17.08
N GLU A 812 12.85 8.50 16.32
CA GLU A 812 14.12 9.00 16.87
C GLU A 812 13.92 10.30 17.67
N ARG A 813 13.17 11.26 17.12
CA ARG A 813 12.86 12.52 17.82
C ARG A 813 11.99 12.30 19.06
N ASN A 814 11.03 11.37 18.99
CA ASN A 814 10.19 11.02 20.14
C ASN A 814 11.00 10.37 21.26
N LEU A 815 12.01 9.56 20.94
CA LEU A 815 12.94 9.00 21.93
C LEU A 815 13.66 10.14 22.67
N GLU A 816 14.15 11.15 21.95
CA GLU A 816 14.80 12.32 22.56
C GLU A 816 13.84 13.11 23.47
N THR A 817 12.59 13.33 23.05
CA THR A 817 11.58 13.97 23.90
C THR A 817 11.27 13.15 25.15
N GLN A 818 11.12 11.82 25.02
CA GLN A 818 10.88 10.94 26.17
C GLN A 818 12.06 10.95 27.13
N ARG A 819 13.30 10.99 26.62
CA ARG A 819 14.50 11.12 27.45
C ARG A 819 14.45 12.39 28.30
N ARG A 820 14.17 13.55 27.70
CA ARG A 820 14.03 14.82 28.41
C ARG A 820 12.93 14.77 29.48
N ALA A 821 11.79 14.18 29.15
CA ALA A 821 10.70 14.02 30.10
C ALA A 821 11.10 13.20 31.34
N VAL A 822 11.89 12.12 31.14
CA VAL A 822 12.43 11.32 32.25
C VAL A 822 13.44 12.11 33.07
N ILE A 823 14.33 12.88 32.45
CA ILE A 823 15.30 13.74 33.15
C ILE A 823 14.59 14.76 34.04
N ILE A 824 13.54 15.42 33.51
CA ILE A 824 12.72 16.37 34.27
C ILE A 824 12.01 15.66 35.44
N ALA A 825 11.49 14.45 35.22
CA ALA A 825 10.86 13.67 36.28
C ALA A 825 11.85 13.29 37.41
N ILE A 826 13.08 12.88 37.06
CA ILE A 826 14.15 12.60 38.01
C ILE A 826 14.47 13.85 38.85
N ARG A 827 14.65 15.01 38.21
CA ARG A 827 14.92 16.28 38.90
C ARG A 827 13.79 16.68 39.86
N ARG A 828 12.53 16.38 39.50
CA ARG A 828 11.39 16.68 40.37
C ARG A 828 11.37 15.81 41.62
N VAL A 829 11.71 14.53 41.50
CA VAL A 829 11.80 13.62 42.66
C VAL A 829 12.89 14.11 43.62
N ASP A 830 14.03 14.54 43.08
CA ASP A 830 15.14 15.10 43.84
C ASP A 830 14.72 16.32 44.69
N GLN A 831 13.92 17.23 44.10
CA GLN A 831 13.44 18.44 44.79
C GLN A 831 12.34 18.20 45.85
N THR A 832 11.63 17.08 45.78
CA THR A 832 10.55 16.76 46.74
C THR A 832 11.04 16.09 48.01
N ARG A 833 12.32 15.71 48.05
CA ARG A 833 13.03 15.19 49.22
C ARG A 833 13.56 16.36 50.04
#